data_AF-A0A419GUB9-F1
#
_entry.id   AF-A0A419GUB9-F1
#
_cell.length_a   1.000
_cell.length_b   1.000
_cell.length_c   1.000
_cell.angle_alpha   90.00
_cell.angle_beta   90.00
_cell.angle_gamma   90.00
#
_symmetry.space_group_name_H-M   'P 1'
#
loop_
_entity.id
_entity.type
_entity.pdbx_description
1 polymer ?
#
loop_
_entity_poly.entity_id
_entity_poly.type
_entity_poly.pdbx_seq_one_letter_code
_entity_poly.pdbx_strand_id
1 'polypeptide(L)'
;MTTRRSPRPFFTGKGYAAGGGAWIRPALLGLLTAILLATLMLARLEATAAAYSNPPTAEIREKLYAAAVTRNIPPEVLYAIAYQESGWRQFNSQGQPLISPDNGYGIMQVTSVGSYDVEKLKYDIDYNINAGADILLGKWQWVPSIGDDAMDCYENWFYAVWAYNGWVSYNSYPYTVYAHIASGGDFGWWPGVPATPVPQAWLVDGEGVQVPTPQPAHYWTPPLENYFSWYDGVYSNNWVLVANPATSPNSVATGISIAGAARDISQFKVPGQNPGVVPAGKAITAAFPGQMGGPVRVNTSREAIVSQRVLFGDSIEEVVSVPADKLSSHYYWPWYDMESAGFRNWVLINNPGSEAVRAEVLIDGQVKPNTLSQSRPDYGQDHFLIGPGETVTATFPGAQGGPVEVRAYRDGGAWASEQDRRTVIASQRVLSNFGGSFNEALGVPAESLSDDYYWPWYDGVGGRNWVLVANPNPSPVDYVIEVGAGGCSDPAPAGTACQRGTLAAAGDQDGFDIVTPEFPGIRTGPVRVSAQGGQVIAAQRVVFGPSFGETAGYPAVALAASYHWTWYDQLSPGMKNWVLVANPGPGDVTYTVTINGAAPAGYRNRVLAAGAMETPTFPGWRSGPVEVTASAPVIASQRVLFNGYFNEVSGTVLSEEG
;
A
#
# COMPACT_ATOMS: atom_id res chain seq x y z
N MET A 1 -45.28 -57.85 57.57
CA MET A 1 -46.36 -57.97 58.58
C MET A 1 -47.59 -57.22 58.08
N THR A 2 -48.66 -57.99 57.85
CA THR A 2 -50.10 -57.64 57.98
C THR A 2 -50.64 -56.29 57.49
N THR A 3 -51.33 -56.45 56.35
CA THR A 3 -52.47 -55.76 55.72
C THR A 3 -53.56 -55.07 56.58
N ARG A 4 -54.33 -54.21 55.87
CA ARG A 4 -55.79 -53.92 55.89
C ARG A 4 -56.24 -52.60 56.56
N ARG A 5 -56.90 -51.75 55.75
CA ARG A 5 -58.37 -51.69 55.68
C ARG A 5 -58.86 -50.89 54.47
N SER A 6 -59.87 -51.44 53.81
CA SER A 6 -60.90 -50.75 53.02
C SER A 6 -62.27 -51.24 53.51
N PRO A 7 -63.33 -50.44 53.31
CA PRO A 7 -64.50 -50.91 52.52
C PRO A 7 -65.08 -49.78 51.63
N ARG A 8 -65.42 -49.97 50.33
CA ARG A 8 -66.56 -50.67 49.68
C ARG A 8 -67.90 -49.86 49.63
N PRO A 9 -68.80 -50.12 48.65
CA PRO A 9 -69.33 -49.11 47.69
C PRO A 9 -70.89 -49.07 47.58
N PHE A 10 -71.48 -48.29 46.64
CA PHE A 10 -72.52 -48.66 45.63
C PHE A 10 -73.18 -47.44 44.92
N PHE A 11 -73.99 -47.71 43.88
CA PHE A 11 -74.20 -47.02 42.58
C PHE A 11 -75.55 -46.25 42.38
N THR A 12 -75.67 -45.60 41.20
CA THR A 12 -76.87 -45.12 40.40
C THR A 12 -77.37 -43.67 40.67
N GLY A 13 -77.78 -42.80 39.72
CA GLY A 13 -77.78 -42.71 38.24
C GLY A 13 -78.59 -41.47 37.71
N LYS A 14 -78.18 -40.89 36.55
CA LYS A 14 -78.86 -40.02 35.52
C LYS A 14 -79.54 -38.66 35.85
N GLY A 15 -79.27 -37.65 34.99
CA GLY A 15 -80.07 -36.41 34.76
C GLY A 15 -79.47 -35.46 33.71
N TYR A 16 -80.30 -34.89 32.82
CA TYR A 16 -79.97 -34.15 31.58
C TYR A 16 -79.80 -32.60 31.72
N ALA A 17 -78.91 -32.06 30.88
CA ALA A 17 -78.90 -30.80 30.07
C ALA A 17 -79.24 -29.38 30.62
N ALA A 18 -78.31 -28.44 30.38
CA ALA A 18 -78.41 -27.14 29.65
C ALA A 18 -77.11 -26.32 29.87
N GLY A 19 -76.44 -25.61 28.95
CA GLY A 19 -76.59 -25.32 27.52
C GLY A 19 -75.43 -24.42 27.02
N GLY A 20 -75.32 -24.23 25.68
CA GLY A 20 -74.82 -23.00 25.07
C GLY A 20 -73.35 -22.87 24.64
N GLY A 21 -72.87 -23.67 23.67
CA GLY A 21 -71.63 -23.39 22.92
C GLY A 21 -71.93 -22.91 21.49
N ALA A 22 -71.45 -21.71 21.13
CA ALA A 22 -71.59 -21.16 19.78
C ALA A 22 -70.52 -21.77 18.85
N TRP A 23 -70.99 -22.56 17.88
CA TRP A 23 -70.20 -23.13 16.80
C TRP A 23 -70.06 -22.10 15.66
N ILE A 24 -68.85 -21.62 15.40
CA ILE A 24 -68.54 -20.95 14.13
C ILE A 24 -68.50 -22.04 13.05
N ARG A 25 -69.40 -21.93 12.07
CA ARG A 25 -69.54 -22.90 10.97
C ARG A 25 -68.27 -22.95 10.11
N PRO A 26 -67.83 -24.15 9.65
CA PRO A 26 -66.63 -24.32 8.81
C PRO A 26 -66.68 -23.56 7.47
N ALA A 27 -67.85 -23.09 7.05
CA ALA A 27 -68.02 -22.24 5.87
C ALA A 27 -67.46 -20.80 6.07
N LEU A 28 -67.49 -20.25 7.29
CA LEU A 28 -66.99 -18.89 7.55
C LEU A 28 -65.47 -18.85 7.60
N LEU A 29 -64.85 -19.90 8.14
CA LEU A 29 -63.39 -20.04 8.20
C LEU A 29 -62.80 -20.25 6.81
N GLY A 30 -63.47 -21.05 5.96
CA GLY A 30 -63.10 -21.25 4.55
C GLY A 30 -63.24 -19.99 3.70
N LEU A 31 -64.27 -19.17 3.93
CA LEU A 31 -64.43 -17.89 3.24
C LEU A 31 -63.36 -16.88 3.68
N LEU A 32 -63.03 -16.83 4.97
CA LEU A 32 -61.96 -15.96 5.50
C LEU A 32 -60.57 -16.40 5.04
N THR A 33 -60.30 -17.71 4.91
CA THR A 33 -59.03 -18.20 4.33
C THR A 33 -58.95 -17.98 2.83
N ALA A 34 -60.05 -18.14 2.09
CA ALA A 34 -60.09 -17.83 0.66
C ALA A 34 -59.95 -16.33 0.38
N ILE A 35 -60.55 -15.46 1.21
CA ILE A 35 -60.36 -14.00 1.13
C ILE A 35 -58.93 -13.63 1.54
N LEU A 36 -58.35 -14.26 2.57
CA LEU A 36 -56.96 -14.00 2.99
C LEU A 36 -55.94 -14.51 1.95
N LEU A 37 -56.19 -15.65 1.30
CA LEU A 37 -55.38 -16.16 0.19
C LEU A 37 -55.57 -15.33 -1.08
N ALA A 38 -56.77 -14.83 -1.35
CA ALA A 38 -57.04 -13.92 -2.45
C ALA A 38 -56.44 -12.53 -2.20
N THR A 39 -56.42 -12.01 -0.97
CA THR A 39 -55.76 -10.75 -0.62
C THR A 39 -54.24 -10.91 -0.53
N LEU A 40 -53.71 -12.06 -0.13
CA LEU A 40 -52.28 -12.39 -0.24
C LEU A 40 -51.84 -12.66 -1.69
N MET A 41 -52.72 -13.18 -2.55
CA MET A 41 -52.46 -13.31 -4.00
C MET A 41 -52.60 -11.96 -4.72
N LEU A 42 -53.55 -11.09 -4.36
CA LEU A 42 -53.65 -9.72 -4.88
C LEU A 42 -52.49 -8.84 -4.36
N ALA A 43 -52.09 -8.98 -3.09
CA ALA A 43 -50.90 -8.30 -2.55
C ALA A 43 -49.58 -8.85 -3.12
N ARG A 44 -49.57 -10.05 -3.72
CA ARG A 44 -48.44 -10.58 -4.50
C ARG A 44 -48.45 -10.17 -5.97
N LEU A 45 -49.55 -9.62 -6.51
CA LEU A 45 -49.58 -9.07 -7.86
C LEU A 45 -49.28 -7.56 -7.94
N GLU A 46 -49.20 -6.86 -6.80
CA GLU A 46 -48.76 -5.45 -6.74
C GLU A 46 -47.55 -5.22 -5.82
N ALA A 47 -46.71 -6.24 -5.63
CA ALA A 47 -45.32 -5.98 -5.28
C ALA A 47 -44.61 -5.44 -6.53
N THR A 48 -44.79 -4.15 -6.82
CA THR A 48 -43.90 -3.44 -7.74
C THR A 48 -42.49 -3.63 -7.17
N ALA A 49 -41.65 -4.38 -7.89
CA ALA A 49 -40.22 -4.39 -7.62
C ALA A 49 -39.79 -2.92 -7.53
N ALA A 50 -39.11 -2.53 -6.45
CA ALA A 50 -38.62 -1.17 -6.31
C ALA A 50 -37.88 -0.81 -7.62
N ALA A 51 -38.31 0.26 -8.28
CA ALA A 51 -37.72 0.69 -9.53
C ALA A 51 -36.21 0.88 -9.33
N TYR A 52 -35.38 0.30 -10.20
CA TYR A 52 -33.94 0.49 -10.13
C TYR A 52 -33.62 1.98 -10.27
N SER A 53 -32.61 2.46 -9.56
CA SER A 53 -32.24 3.87 -9.61
C SER A 53 -30.74 4.01 -9.87
N ASN A 54 -30.35 5.09 -10.54
CA ASN A 54 -28.94 5.39 -10.75
C ASN A 54 -28.31 5.78 -9.41
N PRO A 55 -27.08 5.30 -9.11
CA PRO A 55 -26.34 5.78 -7.96
C PRO A 55 -26.09 7.30 -8.03
N PRO A 56 -25.78 7.96 -6.90
CA PRO A 56 -25.34 9.35 -6.91
C PRO A 56 -24.12 9.54 -7.82
N THR A 57 -23.99 10.71 -8.47
CA THR A 57 -22.90 11.04 -9.40
C THR A 57 -21.50 10.76 -8.83
N ALA A 58 -21.29 11.05 -7.54
CA ALA A 58 -20.02 10.75 -6.87
C ALA A 58 -19.71 9.24 -6.85
N GLU A 59 -20.70 8.40 -6.58
CA GLU A 59 -20.53 6.95 -6.58
C GLU A 59 -20.27 6.40 -7.99
N ILE A 60 -20.97 6.92 -9.00
CA ILE A 60 -20.72 6.54 -10.40
C ILE A 60 -19.29 6.92 -10.82
N ARG A 61 -18.82 8.10 -10.43
CA ARG A 61 -17.44 8.54 -10.70
C ARG A 61 -16.42 7.60 -10.07
N GLU A 62 -16.61 7.18 -8.82
CA GLU A 62 -15.72 6.20 -8.16
C GLU A 62 -15.72 4.84 -8.87
N LYS A 63 -16.88 4.36 -9.33
CA LYS A 63 -16.99 3.10 -10.08
C LYS A 63 -16.26 3.16 -11.42
N LEU A 64 -16.45 4.25 -12.17
CA LEU A 64 -15.73 4.50 -13.43
C LEU A 64 -14.22 4.65 -13.19
N TYR A 65 -13.82 5.38 -12.14
CA TYR A 65 -12.42 5.54 -11.76
C TYR A 65 -11.77 4.18 -11.51
N ALA A 66 -12.38 3.36 -10.64
CA ALA A 66 -11.86 2.04 -10.31
C ALA A 66 -11.69 1.14 -11.55
N ALA A 67 -12.66 1.16 -12.47
CA ALA A 67 -12.60 0.37 -13.69
C ALA A 67 -11.50 0.86 -14.67
N ALA A 68 -11.31 2.17 -14.78
CA ALA A 68 -10.26 2.78 -15.61
C ALA A 68 -8.86 2.49 -15.07
N VAL A 69 -8.63 2.75 -13.78
CA VAL A 69 -7.33 2.56 -13.12
C VAL A 69 -6.87 1.10 -13.18
N THR A 70 -7.79 0.14 -12.96
CA THR A 70 -7.47 -1.31 -13.05
C THR A 70 -6.92 -1.72 -14.42
N ARG A 71 -7.14 -0.90 -15.46
CA ARG A 71 -6.77 -1.17 -16.85
C ARG A 71 -5.74 -0.18 -17.40
N ASN A 72 -5.14 0.65 -16.54
CA ASN A 72 -4.25 1.75 -16.95
C ASN A 72 -4.87 2.70 -17.99
N ILE A 73 -6.19 2.91 -17.91
CA ILE A 73 -6.89 3.90 -18.73
C ILE A 73 -6.94 5.20 -17.92
N PRO A 74 -6.54 6.36 -18.49
CA PRO A 74 -6.77 7.66 -17.88
C PRO A 74 -8.26 7.83 -17.55
N PRO A 75 -8.65 8.02 -16.26
CA PRO A 75 -10.05 7.98 -15.84
C PRO A 75 -10.95 8.94 -16.61
N GLU A 76 -10.46 10.12 -16.99
CA GLU A 76 -11.22 11.12 -17.74
C GLU A 76 -11.61 10.63 -19.14
N VAL A 77 -10.83 9.75 -19.76
CA VAL A 77 -11.21 9.09 -21.03
C VAL A 77 -12.46 8.24 -20.81
N LEU A 78 -12.47 7.41 -19.77
CA LEU A 78 -13.61 6.54 -19.47
C LEU A 78 -14.83 7.34 -18.98
N TYR A 79 -14.62 8.40 -18.20
CA TYR A 79 -15.65 9.36 -17.79
C TYR A 79 -16.35 9.98 -18.98
N ALA A 80 -15.57 10.50 -19.93
CA ALA A 80 -16.05 11.17 -21.11
C ALA A 80 -16.81 10.21 -22.05
N ILE A 81 -16.34 8.98 -22.21
CA ILE A 81 -17.07 7.94 -22.95
C ILE A 81 -18.41 7.64 -22.26
N ALA A 82 -18.41 7.28 -20.97
CA ALA A 82 -19.63 6.98 -20.23
C ALA A 82 -20.64 8.14 -20.26
N TYR A 83 -20.14 9.38 -20.22
CA TYR A 83 -20.94 10.59 -20.31
C TYR A 83 -21.54 10.74 -21.71
N GLN A 84 -20.74 10.55 -22.75
CA GLN A 84 -21.19 10.59 -24.14
C GLN A 84 -22.21 9.51 -24.47
N GLU A 85 -22.06 8.31 -23.90
CA GLU A 85 -22.93 7.16 -24.15
C GLU A 85 -24.30 7.28 -23.47
N SER A 86 -24.36 7.80 -22.24
CA SER A 86 -25.61 7.75 -21.46
C SER A 86 -25.89 8.96 -20.58
N GLY A 87 -24.93 9.89 -20.44
CA GLY A 87 -24.94 10.92 -19.40
C GLY A 87 -24.80 10.32 -18.01
N TRP A 88 -23.99 9.26 -17.87
CA TRP A 88 -23.81 8.47 -16.64
C TRP A 88 -25.11 7.86 -16.09
N ARG A 89 -25.92 7.24 -16.95
CA ARG A 89 -27.18 6.61 -16.54
C ARG A 89 -27.19 5.14 -16.94
N GLN A 90 -27.41 4.28 -15.96
CA GLN A 90 -27.75 2.88 -16.17
C GLN A 90 -29.25 2.71 -16.41
N PHE A 91 -30.08 3.48 -15.72
CA PHE A 91 -31.54 3.38 -15.74
C PHE A 91 -32.21 4.70 -16.16
N ASN A 92 -33.38 4.62 -16.79
CA ASN A 92 -34.24 5.78 -17.06
C ASN A 92 -35.03 6.21 -15.80
N SER A 93 -35.83 7.27 -15.90
CA SER A 93 -36.64 7.78 -14.79
C SER A 93 -37.74 6.83 -14.30
N GLN A 94 -38.04 5.78 -15.05
CA GLN A 94 -38.98 4.71 -14.69
C GLN A 94 -38.27 3.49 -14.08
N GLY A 95 -36.95 3.57 -13.89
CA GLY A 95 -36.11 2.50 -13.37
C GLY A 95 -35.91 1.31 -14.30
N GLN A 96 -36.13 1.51 -15.60
CA GLN A 96 -35.81 0.53 -16.63
C GLN A 96 -34.37 0.76 -17.14
N PRO A 97 -33.63 -0.31 -17.50
CA PRO A 97 -32.29 -0.17 -18.04
C PRO A 97 -32.31 0.65 -19.34
N LEU A 98 -31.28 1.46 -19.56
CA LEU A 98 -31.09 2.13 -20.84
C LEU A 98 -30.70 1.11 -21.90
N ILE A 99 -31.47 1.07 -22.98
CA ILE A 99 -31.24 0.20 -24.13
C ILE A 99 -31.41 1.06 -25.38
N SER A 100 -30.36 1.24 -26.17
CA SER A 100 -30.42 1.95 -27.44
C SER A 100 -31.02 1.08 -28.56
N PRO A 101 -31.47 1.68 -29.68
CA PRO A 101 -32.05 0.95 -30.81
C PRO A 101 -31.11 -0.10 -31.45
N ASP A 102 -29.80 0.05 -31.28
CA ASP A 102 -28.76 -0.87 -31.75
C ASP A 102 -28.37 -1.92 -30.68
N ASN A 103 -29.18 -2.09 -29.64
CA ASN A 103 -28.94 -2.99 -28.51
C ASN A 103 -27.67 -2.65 -27.71
N GLY A 104 -27.36 -1.38 -27.52
CA GLY A 104 -26.40 -0.91 -26.52
C GLY A 104 -27.05 -0.90 -25.14
N TYR A 105 -26.41 -1.53 -24.15
CA TYR A 105 -26.98 -1.67 -22.81
C TYR A 105 -26.26 -0.76 -21.79
N GLY A 106 -27.04 -0.07 -20.96
CA GLY A 106 -26.58 0.58 -19.72
C GLY A 106 -25.65 1.78 -19.89
N ILE A 107 -24.92 2.10 -18.83
CA ILE A 107 -24.12 3.33 -18.71
C ILE A 107 -23.02 3.46 -19.78
N MET A 108 -22.42 2.35 -20.22
CA MET A 108 -21.37 2.30 -21.25
C MET A 108 -21.90 1.93 -22.65
N GLN A 109 -23.21 1.74 -22.81
CA GLN A 109 -23.88 1.33 -24.07
C GLN A 109 -23.21 0.14 -24.76
N VAL A 110 -22.90 -0.92 -24.01
CA VAL A 110 -22.20 -2.11 -24.53
C VAL A 110 -23.06 -2.85 -25.56
N THR A 111 -22.58 -3.02 -26.79
CA THR A 111 -23.28 -3.70 -27.90
C THR A 111 -22.72 -5.08 -28.25
N SER A 112 -21.49 -5.41 -27.83
CA SER A 112 -20.79 -6.67 -28.18
C SER A 112 -21.20 -7.85 -27.28
N VAL A 113 -22.49 -8.18 -27.24
CA VAL A 113 -23.08 -9.12 -26.26
C VAL A 113 -22.65 -10.58 -26.35
N GLY A 114 -21.95 -11.01 -27.41
CA GLY A 114 -21.58 -12.42 -27.61
C GLY A 114 -20.66 -13.01 -26.54
N SER A 115 -19.98 -12.15 -25.77
CA SER A 115 -19.04 -12.54 -24.71
C SER A 115 -19.49 -12.08 -23.30
N TYR A 116 -20.65 -11.44 -23.18
CA TYR A 116 -21.11 -10.82 -21.93
C TYR A 116 -22.51 -11.29 -21.52
N ASP A 117 -22.78 -11.31 -20.22
CA ASP A 117 -24.09 -11.60 -19.65
C ASP A 117 -25.00 -10.37 -19.80
N VAL A 118 -25.96 -10.46 -20.72
CA VAL A 118 -26.87 -9.36 -21.07
C VAL A 118 -27.75 -8.94 -19.89
N GLU A 119 -28.14 -9.86 -19.00
CA GLU A 119 -28.95 -9.48 -17.84
C GLU A 119 -28.11 -8.69 -16.83
N LYS A 120 -26.84 -9.05 -16.65
CA LYS A 120 -25.91 -8.24 -15.84
C LYS A 120 -25.63 -6.89 -16.49
N LEU A 121 -25.43 -6.82 -17.81
CA LEU A 121 -25.25 -5.53 -18.50
C LEU A 121 -26.41 -4.56 -18.27
N LYS A 122 -27.64 -5.07 -18.09
CA LYS A 122 -28.84 -4.25 -17.83
C LYS A 122 -28.95 -3.81 -16.38
N TYR A 123 -28.70 -4.70 -15.42
CA TYR A 123 -29.09 -4.46 -14.02
C TYR A 123 -27.92 -4.33 -13.04
N ASP A 124 -26.71 -4.65 -13.46
CA ASP A 124 -25.48 -4.52 -12.68
C ASP A 124 -24.59 -3.43 -13.31
N ILE A 125 -24.58 -2.24 -12.68
CA ILE A 125 -23.83 -1.09 -13.15
C ILE A 125 -22.31 -1.35 -13.12
N ASP A 126 -21.81 -2.12 -12.15
CA ASP A 126 -20.38 -2.43 -12.05
C ASP A 126 -19.96 -3.38 -13.16
N TYR A 127 -20.80 -4.38 -13.47
CA TYR A 127 -20.58 -5.27 -14.61
C TYR A 127 -20.59 -4.50 -15.94
N ASN A 128 -21.53 -3.57 -16.13
CA ASN A 128 -21.62 -2.76 -17.34
C ASN A 128 -20.38 -1.86 -17.53
N ILE A 129 -19.98 -1.16 -16.47
CA ILE A 129 -18.79 -0.29 -16.49
C ILE A 129 -17.53 -1.09 -16.84
N ASN A 130 -17.32 -2.23 -16.16
CA ASN A 130 -16.15 -3.07 -16.42
C ASN A 130 -16.15 -3.64 -17.84
N ALA A 131 -17.30 -4.08 -18.36
CA ALA A 131 -17.41 -4.56 -19.74
C ALA A 131 -17.06 -3.47 -20.76
N GLY A 132 -17.56 -2.24 -20.58
CA GLY A 132 -17.19 -1.11 -21.44
C GLY A 132 -15.70 -0.79 -21.39
N ALA A 133 -15.10 -0.77 -20.19
CA ALA A 133 -13.68 -0.54 -20.03
C ALA A 133 -12.82 -1.64 -20.68
N ASP A 134 -13.21 -2.92 -20.55
CA ASP A 134 -12.56 -4.05 -21.22
C ASP A 134 -12.61 -3.93 -22.74
N ILE A 135 -13.76 -3.52 -23.29
CA ILE A 135 -13.92 -3.30 -24.73
C ILE A 135 -12.98 -2.18 -25.20
N LEU A 136 -12.91 -1.06 -24.49
CA LEU A 136 -12.02 0.05 -24.84
C LEU A 136 -10.54 -0.36 -24.83
N LEU A 137 -10.09 -1.07 -23.78
CA LEU A 137 -8.73 -1.62 -23.72
C LEU A 137 -8.50 -2.62 -24.87
N GLY A 138 -9.48 -3.45 -25.17
CA GLY A 138 -9.44 -4.35 -26.31
C GLY A 138 -9.30 -3.61 -27.64
N LYS A 139 -9.91 -2.41 -27.80
CA LYS A 139 -9.70 -1.57 -28.98
C LYS A 139 -8.27 -1.05 -29.07
N TRP A 140 -7.73 -0.53 -27.97
CA TRP A 140 -6.37 -0.01 -27.89
C TRP A 140 -5.33 -0.98 -28.50
N GLN A 141 -5.47 -2.28 -28.25
CA GLN A 141 -4.50 -3.30 -28.67
C GLN A 141 -4.32 -3.48 -30.18
N TRP A 142 -5.22 -2.96 -31.03
CA TRP A 142 -5.16 -3.16 -32.49
C TRP A 142 -5.44 -1.90 -33.31
N VAL A 143 -5.74 -0.77 -32.67
CA VAL A 143 -5.84 0.51 -33.38
C VAL A 143 -4.47 1.05 -33.79
N PRO A 144 -4.38 2.02 -34.72
CA PRO A 144 -3.11 2.70 -34.99
C PRO A 144 -2.52 3.31 -33.72
N SER A 145 -1.22 3.11 -33.50
CA SER A 145 -0.53 3.70 -32.36
C SER A 145 -0.23 5.19 -32.60
N ILE A 146 -0.24 5.96 -31.52
CA ILE A 146 0.09 7.37 -31.53
C ILE A 146 1.37 7.55 -30.71
N GLY A 147 2.37 8.23 -31.29
CA GLY A 147 3.64 8.53 -30.66
C GLY A 147 4.36 7.31 -30.14
N ASP A 148 4.61 7.32 -28.83
CA ASP A 148 5.30 6.28 -28.05
C ASP A 148 4.38 5.18 -27.52
N ASP A 149 3.08 5.22 -27.84
CA ASP A 149 2.07 4.28 -27.34
C ASP A 149 1.94 4.31 -25.80
N ALA A 150 2.30 5.43 -25.17
CA ALA A 150 2.17 5.58 -23.73
C ALA A 150 0.68 5.64 -23.33
N MET A 151 0.22 4.64 -22.55
CA MET A 151 -1.18 4.52 -22.10
C MET A 151 -1.59 5.60 -21.11
N ASP A 152 -0.64 6.27 -20.48
CA ASP A 152 -0.90 7.41 -19.61
C ASP A 152 -1.10 8.73 -20.38
N CYS A 153 -0.75 8.80 -21.66
CA CYS A 153 -1.00 9.97 -22.49
C CYS A 153 -2.45 10.01 -22.98
N TYR A 154 -3.19 11.06 -22.64
CA TYR A 154 -4.60 11.22 -23.06
C TYR A 154 -4.74 11.19 -24.58
N GLU A 155 -3.84 11.83 -25.32
CA GLU A 155 -3.89 11.93 -26.78
C GLU A 155 -3.70 10.59 -27.48
N ASN A 156 -2.97 9.65 -26.87
CA ASN A 156 -2.71 8.37 -27.50
C ASN A 156 -3.97 7.48 -27.56
N TRP A 157 -5.00 7.76 -26.74
CA TRP A 157 -6.28 7.01 -26.75
C TRP A 157 -7.22 7.35 -27.89
N PHE A 158 -6.91 8.35 -28.72
CA PHE A 158 -7.83 8.91 -29.71
C PHE A 158 -8.44 7.84 -30.62
N TYR A 159 -7.62 6.93 -31.15
CA TYR A 159 -8.09 5.88 -32.03
C TYR A 159 -8.89 4.81 -31.31
N ALA A 160 -8.52 4.45 -30.08
CA ALA A 160 -9.31 3.51 -29.27
C ALA A 160 -10.71 4.08 -28.97
N VAL A 161 -10.79 5.37 -28.65
CA VAL A 161 -12.06 6.10 -28.47
C VAL A 161 -12.90 6.06 -29.75
N TRP A 162 -12.29 6.31 -30.91
CA TRP A 162 -13.02 6.26 -32.18
C TRP A 162 -13.49 4.84 -32.53
N ALA A 163 -12.65 3.85 -32.28
CA ALA A 163 -12.96 2.43 -32.49
C ALA A 163 -14.03 1.91 -31.52
N TYR A 164 -14.13 2.48 -30.32
CA TYR A 164 -15.20 2.18 -29.36
C TYR A 164 -16.57 2.50 -29.96
N ASN A 165 -16.69 3.62 -30.67
CA ASN A 165 -17.88 4.00 -31.42
C ASN A 165 -18.03 3.28 -32.77
N GLY A 166 -17.09 2.40 -33.14
CA GLY A 166 -17.18 1.60 -34.36
C GLY A 166 -16.71 2.31 -35.63
N TRP A 167 -15.77 3.25 -35.55
CA TRP A 167 -15.15 3.92 -36.71
C TRP A 167 -16.12 4.70 -37.61
N VAL A 168 -17.21 5.23 -37.02
CA VAL A 168 -18.21 5.99 -37.78
C VAL A 168 -17.58 7.29 -38.30
N SER A 169 -17.40 7.40 -39.62
CA SER A 169 -16.60 8.47 -40.25
C SER A 169 -17.33 9.80 -40.45
N TYR A 170 -18.66 9.81 -40.33
CA TYR A 170 -19.49 11.02 -40.48
C TYR A 170 -19.87 11.68 -39.16
N ASN A 171 -19.45 11.14 -38.01
CA ASN A 171 -19.66 11.75 -36.72
C ASN A 171 -18.34 12.32 -36.14
N SER A 172 -18.46 13.24 -35.19
CA SER A 172 -17.32 13.82 -34.49
C SER A 172 -17.06 13.11 -33.15
N TYR A 173 -17.44 11.83 -32.99
CA TYR A 173 -17.46 11.16 -31.69
C TYR A 173 -16.16 11.31 -30.88
N PRO A 174 -14.96 10.95 -31.41
CA PRO A 174 -13.73 11.11 -30.63
C PRO A 174 -13.47 12.58 -30.27
N TYR A 175 -13.75 13.53 -31.16
CA TYR A 175 -13.62 14.95 -30.85
C TYR A 175 -14.59 15.42 -29.76
N THR A 176 -15.81 14.90 -29.74
CA THR A 176 -16.79 15.18 -28.70
C THR A 176 -16.35 14.61 -27.35
N VAL A 177 -15.83 13.38 -27.32
CA VAL A 177 -15.25 12.78 -26.11
C VAL A 177 -14.08 13.62 -25.59
N TYR A 178 -13.17 14.07 -26.46
CA TYR A 178 -12.06 14.96 -26.03
C TYR A 178 -12.55 16.31 -25.51
N ALA A 179 -13.64 16.86 -26.07
CA ALA A 179 -14.26 18.05 -25.51
C ALA A 179 -14.81 17.81 -24.10
N HIS A 180 -15.38 16.63 -23.82
CA HIS A 180 -15.82 16.25 -22.47
C HIS A 180 -14.65 16.04 -21.52
N ILE A 181 -13.54 15.42 -21.96
CA ILE A 181 -12.30 15.31 -21.17
C ILE A 181 -11.85 16.71 -20.72
N ALA A 182 -11.83 17.67 -21.64
CA ALA A 182 -11.42 19.05 -21.39
C ALA A 182 -12.38 19.86 -20.51
N SER A 183 -13.69 19.60 -20.60
CA SER A 183 -14.70 20.37 -19.88
C SER A 183 -15.05 19.82 -18.50
N GLY A 184 -14.81 18.53 -18.24
CA GLY A 184 -15.38 17.85 -17.07
C GLY A 184 -16.82 17.38 -17.27
N GLY A 185 -17.28 17.29 -18.52
CA GLY A 185 -18.70 17.15 -18.89
C GLY A 185 -19.47 18.46 -18.75
N ASP A 186 -20.72 18.51 -19.25
CA ASP A 186 -21.50 19.77 -19.35
C ASP A 186 -21.80 20.46 -18.01
N PHE A 187 -21.59 19.75 -16.89
CA PHE A 187 -21.87 20.20 -15.54
C PHE A 187 -20.63 20.18 -14.63
N GLY A 188 -19.43 19.94 -15.16
CA GLY A 188 -18.18 19.86 -14.37
C GLY A 188 -18.21 18.72 -13.34
N TRP A 189 -18.69 17.54 -13.74
CA TRP A 189 -18.78 16.36 -12.86
C TRP A 189 -17.42 15.80 -12.48
N TRP A 190 -16.38 16.11 -13.25
CA TRP A 190 -14.98 15.92 -12.89
C TRP A 190 -14.18 17.19 -13.25
N PRO A 191 -12.97 17.39 -12.67
CA PRO A 191 -12.08 18.45 -13.13
C PRO A 191 -11.66 18.16 -14.58
N GLY A 192 -11.96 19.08 -15.49
CA GLY A 192 -11.54 18.96 -16.89
C GLY A 192 -10.02 18.98 -17.01
N VAL A 193 -9.49 18.18 -17.94
CA VAL A 193 -8.05 18.08 -18.23
C VAL A 193 -7.82 18.58 -19.65
N PRO A 194 -6.91 19.55 -19.88
CA PRO A 194 -6.55 19.94 -21.24
C PRO A 194 -6.20 18.70 -22.07
N ALA A 195 -6.79 18.58 -23.25
CA ALA A 195 -6.57 17.45 -24.13
C ALA A 195 -6.52 17.92 -25.58
N THR A 196 -5.55 17.43 -26.35
CA THR A 196 -5.28 17.85 -27.72
C THR A 196 -5.70 16.74 -28.69
N PRO A 197 -6.94 16.74 -29.21
CA PRO A 197 -7.37 15.66 -30.10
C PRO A 197 -6.50 15.60 -31.38
N VAL A 198 -6.37 14.40 -31.95
CA VAL A 198 -5.62 14.20 -33.21
C VAL A 198 -6.22 15.09 -34.31
N PRO A 199 -5.42 15.95 -34.96
CA PRO A 199 -5.90 16.77 -36.07
C PRO A 199 -6.52 15.92 -37.18
N GLN A 200 -7.63 16.37 -37.77
CA GLN A 200 -8.30 15.63 -38.86
C GLN A 200 -7.37 15.30 -40.03
N ALA A 201 -6.40 16.17 -40.31
CA ALA A 201 -5.41 15.96 -41.37
C ALA A 201 -4.40 14.83 -41.09
N TRP A 202 -4.32 14.33 -39.86
CA TRP A 202 -3.42 13.26 -39.44
C TRP A 202 -4.11 11.90 -39.38
N LEU A 203 -5.42 11.84 -39.66
CA LEU A 203 -6.17 10.59 -39.57
C LEU A 203 -5.73 9.63 -40.68
N VAL A 204 -5.31 8.44 -40.27
CA VAL A 204 -4.90 7.34 -41.15
C VAL A 204 -5.86 6.14 -41.06
N ASP A 205 -5.89 5.33 -42.11
CA ASP A 205 -6.60 4.05 -42.16
C ASP A 205 -5.61 2.88 -42.04
N GLY A 206 -5.92 1.88 -41.19
CA GLY A 206 -5.19 0.59 -41.13
C GLY A 206 -4.24 0.40 -39.93
N GLU A 207 -4.01 -0.87 -39.55
CA GLU A 207 -3.13 -1.26 -38.42
C GLU A 207 -1.65 -0.96 -38.72
N GLY A 208 -0.90 -0.51 -37.70
CA GLY A 208 0.57 -0.36 -37.77
C GLY A 208 1.11 0.96 -38.34
N VAL A 209 0.26 1.96 -38.58
CA VAL A 209 0.69 3.31 -38.99
C VAL A 209 0.86 4.20 -37.75
N GLN A 210 2.09 4.65 -37.50
CA GLN A 210 2.40 5.51 -36.36
C GLN A 210 2.01 6.97 -36.65
N VAL A 211 1.07 7.52 -35.88
CA VAL A 211 0.69 8.94 -35.93
C VAL A 211 1.46 9.70 -34.84
N PRO A 212 2.02 10.89 -35.07
CA PRO A 212 2.72 11.62 -34.00
C PRO A 212 1.74 12.05 -32.89
N THR A 213 2.17 12.04 -31.63
CA THR A 213 1.37 12.55 -30.51
C THR A 213 1.07 14.04 -30.71
N PRO A 214 -0.22 14.43 -30.79
CA PRO A 214 -0.63 15.84 -30.81
C PRO A 214 -0.02 16.62 -29.64
N GLN A 215 0.42 17.84 -29.91
CA GLN A 215 1.07 18.69 -28.91
C GLN A 215 0.22 19.93 -28.59
N PRO A 216 0.18 20.38 -27.32
CA PRO A 216 0.85 19.77 -26.17
C PRO A 216 0.20 18.43 -25.79
N ALA A 217 1.03 17.43 -25.48
CA ALA A 217 0.59 16.15 -24.93
C ALA A 217 0.35 16.27 -23.42
N HIS A 218 -0.63 15.54 -22.92
CA HIS A 218 -1.00 15.54 -21.52
C HIS A 218 -0.98 14.12 -20.99
N TYR A 219 -0.47 13.96 -19.77
CA TYR A 219 -0.25 12.66 -19.15
C TYR A 219 -1.06 12.57 -17.87
N TRP A 220 -1.83 11.50 -17.76
CA TRP A 220 -2.43 11.07 -16.52
C TRP A 220 -1.36 10.44 -15.66
N THR A 221 -1.17 10.91 -14.44
CA THR A 221 -0.33 10.19 -13.49
C THR A 221 -1.17 9.09 -12.85
N PRO A 222 -0.93 7.79 -13.14
CA PRO A 222 -1.66 6.73 -12.46
C PRO A 222 -1.46 6.83 -10.95
N PRO A 223 -2.45 6.40 -10.14
CA PRO A 223 -2.29 6.35 -8.71
C PRO A 223 -1.06 5.54 -8.37
N LEU A 224 -0.17 6.14 -7.61
CA LEU A 224 0.97 5.45 -7.07
C LEU A 224 0.49 4.56 -5.94
N GLU A 225 0.75 3.26 -6.08
CA GLU A 225 0.41 2.28 -5.06
C GLU A 225 1.58 2.13 -4.09
N ASN A 226 1.26 2.28 -2.81
CA ASN A 226 2.20 2.23 -1.71
C ASN A 226 1.78 1.12 -0.76
N TYR A 227 2.73 0.28 -0.35
CA TYR A 227 2.44 -0.93 0.41
C TYR A 227 3.08 -0.92 1.79
N PHE A 228 2.33 -1.50 2.75
CA PHE A 228 2.86 -1.98 4.02
C PHE A 228 2.53 -3.45 4.18
N SER A 229 3.36 -4.15 4.94
CA SER A 229 3.20 -5.57 5.24
C SER A 229 1.91 -5.86 6.03
N TRP A 230 1.53 -5.01 7.00
CA TRP A 230 0.48 -5.38 7.96
C TRP A 230 -0.09 -4.20 8.75
N TYR A 231 -1.41 -4.15 8.85
CA TYR A 231 -2.14 -3.26 9.74
C TYR A 231 -2.70 -4.03 10.94
N ASP A 232 -2.62 -3.43 12.12
CA ASP A 232 -3.20 -3.99 13.36
C ASP A 232 -3.83 -2.89 14.22
N GLY A 233 -5.13 -2.70 14.06
CA GLY A 233 -5.96 -1.86 14.93
C GLY A 233 -6.73 -2.65 15.98
N VAL A 234 -6.35 -3.91 16.23
CA VAL A 234 -6.98 -4.80 17.22
C VAL A 234 -6.13 -4.86 18.49
N TYR A 235 -4.83 -5.10 18.36
CA TYR A 235 -3.89 -5.26 19.47
C TYR A 235 -2.94 -4.09 19.65
N SER A 236 -2.84 -3.21 18.65
CA SER A 236 -2.05 -1.98 18.70
C SER A 236 -2.87 -0.78 18.28
N ASN A 237 -2.40 0.42 18.62
CA ASN A 237 -2.87 1.60 17.91
C ASN A 237 -2.02 1.74 16.64
N ASN A 238 -2.67 1.74 15.49
CA ASN A 238 -2.01 1.76 14.20
C ASN A 238 -2.62 2.87 13.35
N TRP A 239 -1.75 3.61 12.66
CA TRP A 239 -2.13 4.72 11.82
C TRP A 239 -1.43 4.64 10.48
N VAL A 240 -2.18 4.94 9.42
CA VAL A 240 -1.63 5.22 8.09
C VAL A 240 -1.60 6.73 7.90
N LEU A 241 -0.43 7.26 7.59
CA LEU A 241 -0.22 8.69 7.35
C LEU A 241 0.04 8.94 5.88
N VAL A 242 -0.63 9.96 5.34
CA VAL A 242 -0.41 10.46 3.98
C VAL A 242 -0.20 11.95 4.07
N ALA A 243 0.95 12.43 3.61
CA ALA A 243 1.29 13.84 3.59
C ALA A 243 1.67 14.30 2.18
N ASN A 244 1.30 15.54 1.87
CA ASN A 244 1.59 16.18 0.60
C ASN A 244 2.68 17.26 0.82
N PRO A 245 3.84 17.19 0.14
CA PRO A 245 4.90 18.19 0.25
C PRO A 245 4.38 19.63 0.15
N ALA A 246 5.03 20.56 0.84
CA ALA A 246 4.66 21.98 0.78
C ALA A 246 4.93 22.59 -0.61
N THR A 247 5.85 22.00 -1.36
CA THR A 247 6.24 22.38 -2.71
C THR A 247 5.30 21.84 -3.79
N SER A 248 4.43 20.87 -3.48
CA SER A 248 3.56 20.26 -4.49
C SER A 248 2.59 21.28 -5.08
N PRO A 249 2.41 21.31 -6.41
CA PRO A 249 1.51 22.26 -7.05
C PRO A 249 0.02 21.94 -6.86
N ASN A 250 -0.33 20.73 -6.43
CA ASN A 250 -1.71 20.27 -6.35
C ASN A 250 -1.97 19.39 -5.12
N SER A 251 -3.25 19.16 -4.81
CA SER A 251 -3.65 18.20 -3.78
C SER A 251 -3.39 16.74 -4.20
N VAL A 252 -3.13 15.90 -3.21
CA VAL A 252 -3.10 14.44 -3.32
C VAL A 252 -4.48 13.91 -2.95
N ALA A 253 -5.09 13.07 -3.77
CA ALA A 253 -6.23 12.24 -3.35
C ALA A 253 -5.71 10.86 -2.96
N THR A 254 -6.26 10.24 -1.91
CA THR A 254 -5.84 8.92 -1.47
C THR A 254 -6.99 7.96 -1.17
N GLY A 255 -6.73 6.67 -1.38
CA GLY A 255 -7.56 5.55 -0.91
C GLY A 255 -6.72 4.54 -0.14
N ILE A 256 -7.32 3.85 0.83
CA ILE A 256 -6.65 2.85 1.66
C ILE A 256 -7.42 1.53 1.63
N SER A 257 -6.73 0.41 1.47
CA SER A 257 -7.27 -0.93 1.65
C SER A 257 -6.39 -1.75 2.59
N ILE A 258 -7.03 -2.66 3.33
CA ILE A 258 -6.36 -3.60 4.24
C ILE A 258 -6.84 -4.99 3.86
N ALA A 259 -5.90 -5.92 3.61
CA ALA A 259 -6.20 -7.28 3.19
C ALA A 259 -7.15 -7.33 1.97
N GLY A 260 -6.82 -6.53 0.95
CA GLY A 260 -7.60 -6.40 -0.30
C GLY A 260 -8.91 -5.63 -0.18
N ALA A 261 -9.39 -5.31 1.03
CA ALA A 261 -10.68 -4.67 1.23
C ALA A 261 -10.54 -3.15 1.45
N ALA A 262 -11.14 -2.35 0.57
CA ALA A 262 -11.19 -0.88 0.69
C ALA A 262 -11.75 -0.46 2.07
N ARG A 263 -11.14 0.53 2.71
CA ARG A 263 -11.55 1.05 4.02
C ARG A 263 -12.25 2.41 3.85
N ASP A 264 -13.24 2.67 4.70
CA ASP A 264 -13.91 3.97 4.73
C ASP A 264 -12.97 5.04 5.30
N ILE A 265 -12.64 6.01 4.46
CA ILE A 265 -11.79 7.16 4.79
C ILE A 265 -12.57 8.47 4.99
N SER A 266 -13.91 8.42 5.01
CA SER A 266 -14.79 9.59 5.10
C SER A 266 -14.46 10.53 6.27
N GLN A 267 -13.99 9.95 7.39
CA GLN A 267 -13.61 10.65 8.61
C GLN A 267 -12.20 11.28 8.57
N PHE A 268 -11.33 10.87 7.63
CA PHE A 268 -9.96 11.36 7.51
C PHE A 268 -9.85 12.41 6.42
N LYS A 269 -9.96 13.68 6.83
CA LYS A 269 -9.91 14.82 5.91
C LYS A 269 -9.24 16.02 6.53
N VAL A 270 -8.60 16.81 5.68
CA VAL A 270 -8.21 18.17 6.02
C VAL A 270 -9.48 19.02 6.11
N PRO A 271 -9.65 19.89 7.13
CA PRO A 271 -10.83 20.76 7.24
C PRO A 271 -11.09 21.55 5.96
N GLY A 272 -12.33 21.53 5.48
CA GLY A 272 -12.74 22.19 4.23
C GLY A 272 -12.42 21.42 2.94
N GLN A 273 -11.84 20.21 3.03
CA GLN A 273 -11.56 19.35 1.88
C GLN A 273 -12.50 18.14 1.84
N ASN A 274 -12.59 17.54 0.66
CA ASN A 274 -13.23 16.23 0.50
C ASN A 274 -12.43 15.15 1.25
N PRO A 275 -13.06 14.05 1.70
CA PRO A 275 -12.35 12.93 2.30
C PRO A 275 -11.20 12.41 1.43
N GLY A 276 -10.07 12.07 2.07
CA GLY A 276 -8.88 11.59 1.37
C GLY A 276 -8.13 12.64 0.54
N VAL A 277 -8.60 13.90 0.47
CA VAL A 277 -7.89 14.98 -0.23
C VAL A 277 -6.93 15.69 0.72
N VAL A 278 -5.65 15.73 0.35
CA VAL A 278 -4.54 16.30 1.11
C VAL A 278 -3.91 17.44 0.30
N PRO A 279 -4.21 18.72 0.62
CA PRO A 279 -3.57 19.87 -0.01
C PRO A 279 -2.07 19.94 0.29
N ALA A 280 -1.34 20.71 -0.53
CA ALA A 280 0.09 20.95 -0.33
C ALA A 280 0.40 21.42 1.10
N GLY A 281 1.45 20.86 1.69
CA GLY A 281 1.87 21.13 3.06
C GLY A 281 0.91 20.62 4.12
N LYS A 282 -0.01 19.71 3.78
CA LYS A 282 -0.91 19.07 4.76
C LYS A 282 -0.65 17.57 4.84
N ALA A 283 -1.20 16.99 5.90
CA ALA A 283 -1.20 15.56 6.12
C ALA A 283 -2.56 15.12 6.67
N ILE A 284 -2.90 13.86 6.42
CA ILE A 284 -3.98 13.15 7.10
C ILE A 284 -3.41 11.95 7.84
N THR A 285 -4.10 11.55 8.91
CA THR A 285 -3.75 10.40 9.73
C THR A 285 -4.99 9.53 9.86
N ALA A 286 -4.98 8.38 9.19
CA ALA A 286 -6.08 7.43 9.17
C ALA A 286 -5.87 6.32 10.20
N ALA A 287 -6.93 5.97 10.93
CA ALA A 287 -6.95 4.86 11.88
C ALA A 287 -8.21 4.03 11.67
N PHE A 288 -8.07 2.72 11.62
CA PHE A 288 -9.17 1.79 11.44
C PHE A 288 -9.26 0.84 12.65
N PRO A 289 -9.86 1.27 13.77
CA PRO A 289 -10.04 0.42 14.94
C PRO A 289 -10.76 -0.89 14.60
N GLY A 290 -10.28 -2.01 15.16
CA GLY A 290 -10.85 -3.33 14.93
C GLY A 290 -10.52 -3.95 13.57
N GLN A 291 -9.78 -3.26 12.70
CA GLN A 291 -9.26 -3.83 11.46
C GLN A 291 -7.88 -4.42 11.68
N MET A 292 -7.58 -5.53 11.02
CA MET A 292 -6.28 -6.18 11.07
C MET A 292 -6.06 -6.98 9.78
N GLY A 293 -4.83 -6.96 9.25
CA GLY A 293 -4.47 -7.73 8.08
C GLY A 293 -3.45 -7.03 7.18
N GLY A 294 -2.99 -7.75 6.17
CA GLY A 294 -2.08 -7.28 5.13
C GLY A 294 -2.42 -7.93 3.78
N PRO A 295 -1.83 -7.46 2.68
CA PRO A 295 -1.06 -6.22 2.60
C PRO A 295 -1.96 -4.99 2.84
N VAL A 296 -1.37 -3.92 3.34
CA VAL A 296 -2.01 -2.60 3.34
C VAL A 296 -1.62 -1.92 2.05
N ARG A 297 -2.59 -1.45 1.28
CA ARG A 297 -2.36 -0.71 0.05
C ARG A 297 -2.91 0.70 0.19
N VAL A 298 -2.08 1.69 -0.09
CA VAL A 298 -2.41 3.11 -0.10
C VAL A 298 -2.20 3.62 -1.51
N ASN A 299 -3.28 4.02 -2.16
CA ASN A 299 -3.22 4.58 -3.50
C ASN A 299 -3.21 6.10 -3.36
N THR A 300 -2.29 6.79 -4.04
CA THR A 300 -2.22 8.26 -4.07
C THR A 300 -2.26 8.75 -5.49
N SER A 301 -3.06 9.77 -5.80
CA SER A 301 -3.24 10.27 -7.18
C SER A 301 -2.00 10.91 -7.81
N ARG A 302 -0.90 11.01 -7.05
CA ARG A 302 0.42 11.56 -7.39
C ARG A 302 1.38 11.19 -6.26
N GLU A 303 2.64 11.59 -6.41
CA GLU A 303 3.63 11.43 -5.34
C GLU A 303 3.19 12.07 -4.03
N ALA A 304 3.40 11.33 -2.95
CA ALA A 304 3.05 11.70 -1.60
C ALA A 304 3.98 10.99 -0.64
N ILE A 305 4.08 11.52 0.57
CA ILE A 305 4.85 10.90 1.65
C ILE A 305 3.88 9.99 2.38
N VAL A 306 4.17 8.69 2.41
CA VAL A 306 3.28 7.69 2.99
C VAL A 306 4.05 6.89 4.03
N SER A 307 3.57 6.88 5.27
CA SER A 307 4.16 6.13 6.37
C SER A 307 3.10 5.44 7.22
N GLN A 308 3.49 4.38 7.92
CA GLN A 308 2.65 3.70 8.89
C GLN A 308 3.29 3.81 10.26
N ARG A 309 2.46 4.11 11.27
CA ARG A 309 2.89 4.21 12.65
C ARG A 309 2.14 3.22 13.52
N VAL A 310 2.86 2.56 14.40
CA VAL A 310 2.33 1.59 15.36
C VAL A 310 2.76 1.99 16.76
N LEU A 311 1.81 1.98 17.70
CA LEU A 311 2.07 1.95 19.13
C LEU A 311 1.63 0.59 19.66
N PHE A 312 2.61 -0.25 19.98
CA PHE A 312 2.44 -1.54 20.64
C PHE A 312 2.78 -1.39 22.13
N GLY A 313 1.75 -1.13 22.95
CA GLY A 313 1.97 -0.58 24.29
C GLY A 313 2.60 0.81 24.20
N ASP A 314 3.72 1.02 24.91
CA ASP A 314 4.52 2.23 24.79
C ASP A 314 5.59 2.16 23.68
N SER A 315 5.80 0.98 23.06
CA SER A 315 6.76 0.84 21.96
C SER A 315 6.22 1.51 20.70
N ILE A 316 6.93 2.53 20.23
CA ILE A 316 6.64 3.23 18.98
C ILE A 316 7.44 2.65 17.84
N GLU A 317 6.79 2.47 16.70
CA GLU A 317 7.42 2.11 15.45
C GLU A 317 6.82 2.92 14.30
N GLU A 318 7.65 3.39 13.39
CA GLU A 318 7.22 3.96 12.13
C GLU A 318 8.03 3.39 10.98
N VAL A 319 7.33 3.08 9.88
CA VAL A 319 7.91 2.56 8.64
C VAL A 319 7.40 3.39 7.47
N VAL A 320 8.28 3.66 6.51
CA VAL A 320 7.89 4.25 5.22
C VAL A 320 7.24 3.17 4.35
N SER A 321 6.36 3.56 3.42
CA SER A 321 5.78 2.60 2.49
C SER A 321 6.80 2.11 1.45
N VAL A 322 6.51 0.96 0.85
CA VAL A 322 7.21 0.48 -0.36
C VAL A 322 6.35 0.79 -1.58
N PRO A 323 6.81 1.62 -2.53
CA PRO A 323 6.12 1.81 -3.80
C PRO A 323 5.99 0.49 -4.59
N ALA A 324 4.93 0.35 -5.37
CA ALA A 324 4.64 -0.88 -6.13
C ALA A 324 5.78 -1.31 -7.07
N ASP A 325 6.44 -0.34 -7.71
CA ASP A 325 7.57 -0.57 -8.62
C ASP A 325 8.87 -0.96 -7.88
N LYS A 326 8.89 -0.86 -6.54
CA LYS A 326 9.99 -1.29 -5.66
C LYS A 326 9.69 -2.60 -4.92
N LEU A 327 8.56 -3.22 -5.20
CA LEU A 327 8.29 -4.58 -4.74
C LEU A 327 9.22 -5.56 -5.45
N SER A 328 9.62 -6.62 -4.75
CA SER A 328 10.59 -7.58 -5.25
C SER A 328 10.14 -9.01 -5.02
N SER A 329 10.70 -9.92 -5.80
CA SER A 329 10.64 -11.35 -5.53
C SER A 329 11.71 -11.81 -4.55
N HIS A 330 12.64 -10.93 -4.16
CA HIS A 330 13.87 -11.32 -3.47
C HIS A 330 14.25 -10.30 -2.39
N TYR A 331 14.22 -10.71 -1.11
CA TYR A 331 14.52 -9.81 0.00
C TYR A 331 15.55 -10.38 0.97
N TYR A 332 16.33 -9.48 1.57
CA TYR A 332 17.31 -9.80 2.61
C TYR A 332 17.07 -9.01 3.91
N TRP A 333 17.42 -9.67 5.02
CA TRP A 333 17.67 -9.06 6.33
C TRP A 333 18.98 -9.61 6.89
N PRO A 334 19.67 -8.87 7.74
CA PRO A 334 20.94 -9.31 8.27
C PRO A 334 20.86 -10.51 9.22
N TRP A 335 19.74 -10.74 9.91
CA TRP A 335 19.65 -11.81 10.92
C TRP A 335 18.23 -12.17 11.35
N TYR A 336 18.11 -13.30 12.05
CA TYR A 336 16.93 -13.85 12.70
C TYR A 336 17.28 -14.36 14.09
N ASP A 337 16.37 -14.20 15.06
CA ASP A 337 16.51 -14.81 16.38
C ASP A 337 15.16 -15.16 17.04
N MET A 338 14.96 -16.46 17.22
CA MET A 338 13.97 -17.02 18.14
C MET A 338 14.61 -18.09 19.04
N GLU A 339 15.91 -18.01 19.25
CA GLU A 339 16.65 -18.89 20.16
C GLU A 339 17.00 -18.15 21.46
N SER A 340 17.43 -16.90 21.36
CA SER A 340 17.81 -16.06 22.50
C SER A 340 16.61 -15.72 23.38
N ALA A 341 16.83 -15.78 24.69
CA ALA A 341 15.84 -15.35 25.66
C ALA A 341 15.46 -13.87 25.46
N GLY A 342 14.15 -13.61 25.44
CA GLY A 342 13.61 -12.24 25.30
C GLY A 342 13.46 -11.76 23.87
N PHE A 343 13.87 -12.54 22.87
CA PHE A 343 13.67 -12.25 21.44
C PHE A 343 12.61 -13.17 20.83
N ARG A 344 11.79 -12.59 19.95
CA ARG A 344 10.88 -13.32 19.05
C ARG A 344 10.85 -12.59 17.72
N ASN A 345 11.46 -13.20 16.71
CA ASN A 345 11.42 -12.71 15.34
C ASN A 345 10.35 -13.44 14.53
N TRP A 346 9.84 -12.78 13.48
CA TRP A 346 9.06 -13.43 12.44
C TRP A 346 9.18 -12.66 11.13
N VAL A 347 8.99 -13.35 10.02
CA VAL A 347 8.99 -12.76 8.68
C VAL A 347 7.55 -12.70 8.17
N LEU A 348 7.07 -11.50 7.88
CA LEU A 348 5.79 -11.29 7.20
C LEU A 348 6.02 -11.28 5.69
N ILE A 349 5.25 -12.06 4.95
CA ILE A 349 5.31 -12.13 3.49
C ILE A 349 3.88 -11.98 2.98
N ASN A 350 3.65 -10.99 2.12
CA ASN A 350 2.32 -10.67 1.60
C ASN A 350 2.35 -10.73 0.08
N ASN A 351 1.26 -11.22 -0.48
CA ASN A 351 1.08 -11.28 -1.93
C ASN A 351 0.12 -10.16 -2.38
N PRO A 352 0.63 -9.02 -2.88
CA PRO A 352 -0.22 -7.97 -3.45
C PRO A 352 -0.71 -8.30 -4.87
N GLY A 353 -0.21 -9.37 -5.49
CA GLY A 353 -0.55 -9.77 -6.85
C GLY A 353 -1.90 -10.50 -6.96
N SER A 354 -2.27 -10.83 -8.20
CA SER A 354 -3.55 -11.47 -8.54
C SER A 354 -3.48 -13.00 -8.69
N GLU A 355 -2.29 -13.59 -8.61
CA GLU A 355 -2.08 -15.05 -8.66
C GLU A 355 -1.43 -15.57 -7.38
N ALA A 356 -1.57 -16.86 -7.09
CA ALA A 356 -0.92 -17.48 -5.94
C ALA A 356 0.60 -17.57 -6.14
N VAL A 357 1.36 -17.35 -5.07
CA VAL A 357 2.82 -17.43 -5.06
C VAL A 357 3.30 -18.47 -4.04
N ARG A 358 4.49 -19.00 -4.25
CA ARG A 358 5.28 -19.71 -3.26
C ARG A 358 6.39 -18.79 -2.78
N ALA A 359 6.61 -18.76 -1.47
CA ALA A 359 7.72 -18.06 -0.85
C ALA A 359 8.58 -19.04 -0.05
N GLU A 360 9.89 -19.04 -0.29
CA GLU A 360 10.89 -19.72 0.53
C GLU A 360 11.47 -18.72 1.53
N VAL A 361 11.76 -19.17 2.76
CA VAL A 361 12.53 -18.40 3.73
C VAL A 361 13.78 -19.19 4.07
N LEU A 362 14.94 -18.56 3.88
CA LEU A 362 16.22 -19.12 4.24
C LEU A 362 16.80 -18.34 5.42
N ILE A 363 17.43 -19.04 6.34
CA ILE A 363 18.26 -18.43 7.38
C ILE A 363 19.59 -19.15 7.29
N ASP A 364 20.66 -18.38 7.10
CA ASP A 364 22.02 -18.93 6.95
C ASP A 364 22.10 -19.89 5.75
N GLY A 365 21.41 -19.53 4.66
CA GLY A 365 21.33 -20.34 3.41
C GLY A 365 20.53 -21.61 3.50
N GLN A 366 20.03 -21.95 4.70
CA GLN A 366 19.22 -23.14 4.90
C GLN A 366 17.75 -22.77 4.78
N VAL A 367 17.08 -23.35 3.78
CA VAL A 367 15.63 -23.24 3.63
C VAL A 367 14.95 -23.78 4.88
N LYS A 368 14.04 -22.98 5.45
CA LYS A 368 13.30 -23.34 6.65
C LYS A 368 11.91 -23.85 6.28
N PRO A 369 11.47 -24.99 6.82
CA PRO A 369 10.18 -25.55 6.48
C PRO A 369 9.03 -24.73 7.06
N ASN A 370 7.88 -24.73 6.39
CA ASN A 370 6.66 -24.12 6.88
C ASN A 370 6.10 -24.89 8.09
N THR A 371 5.97 -24.20 9.23
CA THR A 371 5.48 -24.79 10.49
C THR A 371 4.19 -24.16 11.01
N LEU A 372 3.49 -23.31 10.23
CA LEU A 372 2.42 -22.45 10.75
C LEU A 372 1.16 -23.17 11.21
N SER A 373 0.65 -24.10 10.41
CA SER A 373 -0.52 -24.92 10.79
C SER A 373 -0.57 -26.21 9.99
N GLN A 374 -0.79 -27.33 10.70
CA GLN A 374 -0.97 -28.66 10.10
C GLN A 374 -2.18 -28.75 9.15
N SER A 375 -3.12 -27.81 9.24
CA SER A 375 -4.28 -27.77 8.35
C SER A 375 -3.96 -27.21 6.97
N ARG A 376 -2.81 -26.55 6.79
CA ARG A 376 -2.45 -25.95 5.52
C ARG A 376 -1.86 -27.00 4.57
N PRO A 377 -2.11 -26.90 3.26
CA PRO A 377 -1.63 -27.88 2.28
C PRO A 377 -0.09 -27.87 2.12
N ASP A 378 0.55 -26.77 2.49
CA ASP A 378 1.99 -26.53 2.43
C ASP A 378 2.71 -26.78 3.78
N TYR A 379 2.02 -27.36 4.78
CA TYR A 379 2.66 -27.67 6.07
C TYR A 379 3.81 -28.67 5.92
N GLY A 380 4.95 -28.36 6.53
CA GLY A 380 6.17 -29.16 6.49
C GLY A 380 6.93 -29.09 5.16
N GLN A 381 6.43 -28.35 4.18
CA GLN A 381 7.13 -28.11 2.91
C GLN A 381 8.22 -27.04 3.08
N ASP A 382 9.10 -26.94 2.10
CA ASP A 382 10.19 -25.97 2.00
C ASP A 382 9.74 -24.56 1.58
N HIS A 383 8.42 -24.34 1.45
CA HIS A 383 7.84 -23.07 1.01
C HIS A 383 6.51 -22.78 1.71
N PHE A 384 6.09 -21.52 1.58
CA PHE A 384 4.77 -21.02 1.97
C PHE A 384 3.97 -20.70 0.72
N LEU A 385 2.76 -21.26 0.59
CA LEU A 385 1.80 -20.93 -0.44
C LEU A 385 0.96 -19.71 -0.01
N ILE A 386 0.96 -18.66 -0.82
CA ILE A 386 0.31 -17.38 -0.46
C ILE A 386 -0.63 -16.99 -1.60
N GLY A 387 -1.94 -17.04 -1.35
CA GLY A 387 -2.96 -16.63 -2.30
C GLY A 387 -2.97 -15.11 -2.55
N PRO A 388 -3.67 -14.64 -3.59
CA PRO A 388 -3.84 -13.20 -3.86
C PRO A 388 -4.40 -12.45 -2.65
N GLY A 389 -3.73 -11.38 -2.23
CA GLY A 389 -4.11 -10.59 -1.05
C GLY A 389 -3.91 -11.28 0.29
N GLU A 390 -3.32 -12.48 0.34
CA GLU A 390 -3.02 -13.18 1.58
C GLU A 390 -1.66 -12.76 2.18
N THR A 391 -1.53 -13.04 3.47
CA THR A 391 -0.31 -12.85 4.25
C THR A 391 0.10 -14.17 4.91
N VAL A 392 1.41 -14.40 5.00
CA VAL A 392 2.02 -15.44 5.81
C VAL A 392 2.91 -14.79 6.87
N THR A 393 2.86 -15.30 8.10
CA THR A 393 3.65 -14.84 9.25
C THR A 393 4.63 -15.95 9.64
N ALA A 394 5.70 -16.11 8.88
CA ALA A 394 6.66 -17.20 9.05
C ALA A 394 7.45 -17.08 10.38
N THR A 395 7.49 -18.16 11.16
CA THR A 395 8.23 -18.26 12.42
C THR A 395 9.06 -19.54 12.45
N PHE A 396 10.23 -19.46 13.07
CA PHE A 396 11.18 -20.55 13.17
C PHE A 396 11.74 -20.64 14.61
N PRO A 397 10.96 -21.20 15.56
CA PRO A 397 11.41 -21.34 16.95
C PRO A 397 12.73 -22.10 17.05
N GLY A 398 13.67 -21.59 17.86
CA GLY A 398 14.99 -22.18 18.03
C GLY A 398 15.96 -21.93 16.86
N ALA A 399 15.57 -21.14 15.86
CA ALA A 399 16.51 -20.66 14.86
C ALA A 399 17.15 -19.34 15.31
N GLN A 400 18.46 -19.25 15.11
CA GLN A 400 19.24 -18.03 15.17
C GLN A 400 20.26 -18.04 14.02
N GLY A 401 20.53 -16.89 13.41
CA GLY A 401 21.53 -16.78 12.35
C GLY A 401 21.15 -15.71 11.34
N GLY A 402 21.85 -15.68 10.22
CA GLY A 402 21.62 -14.70 9.17
C GLY A 402 22.58 -14.94 8.01
N PRO A 403 22.40 -14.23 6.88
CA PRO A 403 21.27 -13.38 6.56
C PRO A 403 19.99 -14.21 6.44
N VAL A 404 18.86 -13.51 6.58
CA VAL A 404 17.54 -14.02 6.24
C VAL A 404 17.27 -13.65 4.80
N GLU A 405 16.76 -14.60 4.03
CA GLU A 405 16.45 -14.42 2.63
C GLU A 405 15.01 -14.86 2.36
N VAL A 406 14.26 -14.09 1.59
CA VAL A 406 12.93 -14.44 1.09
C VAL A 406 12.98 -14.50 -0.42
N ARG A 407 12.53 -15.61 -1.00
CA ARG A 407 12.45 -15.84 -2.44
C ARG A 407 11.04 -16.19 -2.85
N ALA A 408 10.46 -15.44 -3.77
CA ALA A 408 9.07 -15.62 -4.20
C ALA A 408 8.95 -15.92 -5.70
N TYR A 409 8.11 -16.91 -6.01
CA TYR A 409 7.85 -17.37 -7.38
C TYR A 409 6.41 -17.87 -7.52
N ARG A 410 5.91 -18.01 -8.75
CA ARG A 410 4.55 -18.45 -9.02
C ARG A 410 4.32 -19.87 -8.49
N ASP A 411 3.08 -20.18 -8.09
CA ASP A 411 2.73 -21.56 -7.74
C ASP A 411 2.94 -22.52 -8.94
N GLY A 412 3.56 -23.67 -8.67
CA GLY A 412 3.97 -24.64 -9.71
C GLY A 412 5.21 -24.24 -10.54
N GLY A 413 5.84 -23.10 -10.25
CA GLY A 413 7.12 -22.69 -10.83
C GLY A 413 8.33 -23.07 -9.96
N ALA A 414 9.49 -22.50 -10.26
CA ALA A 414 10.71 -22.64 -9.48
C ALA A 414 11.50 -21.34 -9.37
N TRP A 415 12.10 -21.08 -8.21
CA TRP A 415 12.94 -19.89 -7.97
C TRP A 415 14.06 -19.69 -9.02
N ALA A 416 14.66 -20.81 -9.48
CA ALA A 416 15.73 -20.79 -10.47
C ALA A 416 15.29 -20.24 -11.84
N SER A 417 13.99 -20.22 -12.13
CA SER A 417 13.43 -19.64 -13.35
C SER A 417 13.07 -18.17 -13.10
N GLU A 418 13.77 -17.25 -13.76
CA GLU A 418 13.49 -15.81 -13.63
C GLU A 418 12.07 -15.45 -14.08
N GLN A 419 11.53 -16.15 -15.08
CA GLN A 419 10.16 -15.96 -15.56
C GLN A 419 9.09 -16.37 -14.54
N ASP A 420 9.46 -17.22 -13.58
CA ASP A 420 8.56 -17.67 -12.52
C ASP A 420 8.59 -16.74 -11.31
N ARG A 421 9.57 -15.84 -11.18
CA ARG A 421 9.67 -14.92 -10.03
C ARG A 421 8.45 -14.02 -9.95
N ARG A 422 7.97 -13.77 -8.72
CA ARG A 422 6.79 -12.94 -8.47
C ARG A 422 7.05 -11.97 -7.33
N THR A 423 6.62 -10.74 -7.52
CA THR A 423 6.77 -9.67 -6.53
C THR A 423 5.89 -9.94 -5.31
N VAL A 424 6.47 -9.81 -4.14
CA VAL A 424 5.80 -9.80 -2.84
C VAL A 424 6.20 -8.53 -2.10
N ILE A 425 5.58 -8.27 -0.95
CA ILE A 425 6.16 -7.38 0.06
C ILE A 425 6.48 -8.20 1.28
N ALA A 426 7.69 -8.00 1.83
CA ALA A 426 8.11 -8.68 3.03
C ALA A 426 8.75 -7.73 4.04
N SER A 427 8.50 -8.01 5.32
CA SER A 427 9.11 -7.34 6.46
C SER A 427 9.52 -8.36 7.51
N GLN A 428 10.52 -8.02 8.32
CA GLN A 428 10.85 -8.75 9.53
C GLN A 428 10.37 -7.93 10.72
N ARG A 429 9.74 -8.61 11.68
CA ARG A 429 9.34 -8.01 12.95
C ARG A 429 10.07 -8.69 14.09
N VAL A 430 10.43 -7.89 15.08
CA VAL A 430 11.16 -8.31 16.27
C VAL A 430 10.41 -7.83 17.50
N LEU A 431 10.03 -8.77 18.35
CA LEU A 431 9.71 -8.49 19.74
C LEU A 431 10.95 -8.77 20.58
N SER A 432 11.48 -7.73 21.22
CA SER A 432 12.60 -7.83 22.15
C SER A 432 12.17 -7.44 23.57
N ASN A 433 13.10 -7.52 24.53
CA ASN A 433 12.85 -7.17 25.92
C ASN A 433 11.61 -7.89 26.49
N PHE A 434 11.51 -9.20 26.23
CA PHE A 434 10.39 -10.07 26.67
C PHE A 434 9.01 -9.61 26.17
N GLY A 435 8.96 -9.01 24.97
CA GLY A 435 7.74 -8.47 24.38
C GLY A 435 7.45 -7.02 24.75
N GLY A 436 8.37 -6.36 25.46
CA GLY A 436 8.25 -4.96 25.83
C GLY A 436 8.60 -3.99 24.70
N SER A 437 9.39 -4.40 23.71
CA SER A 437 9.79 -3.58 22.56
C SER A 437 9.47 -4.28 21.25
N PHE A 438 8.93 -3.50 20.32
CA PHE A 438 8.53 -3.91 18.98
C PHE A 438 9.30 -3.08 17.95
N ASN A 439 9.84 -3.74 16.93
CA ASN A 439 10.48 -3.12 15.77
C ASN A 439 10.08 -3.86 14.48
N GLU A 440 9.94 -3.13 13.38
CA GLU A 440 9.65 -3.65 12.07
C GLU A 440 10.63 -3.09 11.03
N ALA A 441 11.34 -3.99 10.35
CA ALA A 441 12.23 -3.64 9.26
C ALA A 441 11.69 -4.20 7.94
N LEU A 442 11.46 -3.33 6.96
CA LEU A 442 11.21 -3.76 5.58
C LEU A 442 12.42 -4.51 5.04
N GLY A 443 12.17 -5.52 4.19
CA GLY A 443 13.25 -6.25 3.54
C GLY A 443 13.98 -5.38 2.55
N VAL A 444 15.30 -5.57 2.43
CA VAL A 444 16.09 -4.94 1.37
C VAL A 444 15.97 -5.80 0.11
N PRO A 445 15.42 -5.28 -1.01
CA PRO A 445 15.41 -6.02 -2.26
C PRO A 445 16.83 -6.41 -2.69
N ALA A 446 17.02 -7.61 -3.23
CA ALA A 446 18.35 -8.06 -3.67
C ALA A 446 18.97 -7.13 -4.72
N GLU A 447 18.16 -6.61 -5.63
CA GLU A 447 18.52 -5.63 -6.64
C GLU A 447 18.83 -4.24 -6.07
N SER A 448 18.50 -3.99 -4.80
CA SER A 448 18.80 -2.75 -4.07
C SER A 448 19.99 -2.90 -3.12
N LEU A 449 20.63 -4.08 -3.09
CA LEU A 449 21.89 -4.24 -2.35
C LEU A 449 22.96 -3.31 -2.94
N SER A 450 23.89 -2.89 -2.09
CA SER A 450 24.93 -1.91 -2.42
C SER A 450 26.26 -2.39 -1.87
N ASP A 451 27.33 -1.89 -2.45
CA ASP A 451 28.68 -1.97 -1.90
C ASP A 451 29.04 -0.70 -1.11
N ASP A 452 28.16 0.29 -1.02
CA ASP A 452 28.38 1.53 -0.28
C ASP A 452 27.07 2.01 0.38
N TYR A 453 27.11 2.15 1.71
CA TYR A 453 25.96 2.48 2.56
C TYR A 453 26.29 3.58 3.56
N TYR A 454 25.29 4.39 3.88
CA TYR A 454 25.38 5.46 4.86
C TYR A 454 24.28 5.43 5.91
N TRP A 455 24.63 5.90 7.12
CA TRP A 455 23.71 6.37 8.16
C TRP A 455 24.15 7.75 8.61
N PRO A 456 23.24 8.62 9.08
CA PRO A 456 23.61 9.97 9.46
C PRO A 456 24.51 10.02 10.69
N TRP A 457 24.48 9.00 11.57
CA TRP A 457 25.23 9.03 12.81
C TRP A 457 25.37 7.68 13.52
N TYR A 458 26.29 7.65 14.48
CA TYR A 458 26.51 6.59 15.43
C TYR A 458 26.51 7.16 16.85
N ASP A 459 25.94 6.43 17.81
CA ASP A 459 25.92 6.80 19.23
C ASP A 459 26.18 5.58 20.11
N GLY A 460 27.46 5.26 20.30
CA GLY A 460 27.95 4.28 21.27
C GLY A 460 28.19 4.86 22.66
N VAL A 461 27.64 6.03 22.97
CA VAL A 461 27.71 6.68 24.29
C VAL A 461 26.34 6.68 24.98
N GLY A 462 25.27 7.02 24.26
CA GLY A 462 23.91 7.12 24.80
C GLY A 462 23.15 5.80 24.89
N GLY A 463 23.53 4.82 24.06
CA GLY A 463 22.99 3.47 24.06
C GLY A 463 24.02 2.48 23.52
N ARG A 464 23.65 1.21 23.45
CA ARG A 464 24.46 0.21 22.77
C ARG A 464 24.13 0.30 21.28
N ASN A 465 25.13 0.55 20.46
CA ASN A 465 24.98 0.73 19.02
C ASN A 465 26.01 -0.15 18.33
N TRP A 466 25.64 -0.80 17.22
CA TRP A 466 26.58 -1.58 16.42
C TRP A 466 26.17 -1.59 14.97
N VAL A 467 27.16 -1.77 14.11
CA VAL A 467 26.95 -1.96 12.68
C VAL A 467 27.05 -3.45 12.39
N LEU A 468 26.18 -3.96 11.54
CA LEU A 468 26.21 -5.33 11.05
C LEU A 468 26.47 -5.30 9.55
N VAL A 469 27.43 -6.12 9.10
CA VAL A 469 27.70 -6.35 7.67
C VAL A 469 27.71 -7.86 7.41
N ALA A 470 26.95 -8.30 6.42
CA ALA A 470 26.85 -9.70 6.00
C ALA A 470 27.13 -9.83 4.49
N ASN A 471 27.77 -10.93 4.10
CA ASN A 471 28.14 -11.18 2.70
C ASN A 471 27.17 -12.18 2.03
N PRO A 472 26.24 -11.73 1.16
CA PRO A 472 25.35 -12.63 0.44
C PRO A 472 26.02 -13.33 -0.77
N ASN A 473 27.27 -13.00 -1.11
CA ASN A 473 27.91 -13.43 -2.35
C ASN A 473 28.63 -14.77 -2.23
N PRO A 474 28.74 -15.56 -3.32
CA PRO A 474 29.51 -16.81 -3.35
C PRO A 474 31.04 -16.59 -3.37
N SER A 475 31.51 -15.39 -3.06
CA SER A 475 32.92 -15.02 -3.04
C SER A 475 33.20 -14.10 -1.84
N PRO A 476 34.41 -14.12 -1.27
CA PRO A 476 34.76 -13.22 -0.17
C PRO A 476 34.65 -11.75 -0.56
N VAL A 477 34.31 -10.90 0.41
CA VAL A 477 34.14 -9.46 0.23
C VAL A 477 34.95 -8.72 1.29
N ASP A 478 35.79 -7.78 0.86
CA ASP A 478 36.49 -6.89 1.78
C ASP A 478 35.55 -5.76 2.19
N TYR A 479 35.52 -5.41 3.47
CA TYR A 479 34.68 -4.34 3.99
C TYR A 479 35.48 -3.31 4.79
N VAL A 480 34.97 -2.08 4.80
CA VAL A 480 35.43 -0.98 5.63
C VAL A 480 34.22 -0.34 6.28
N ILE A 481 34.26 -0.20 7.60
CA ILE A 481 33.30 0.58 8.37
C ILE A 481 34.03 1.82 8.87
N GLU A 482 33.51 3.00 8.53
CA GLU A 482 34.03 4.29 8.94
C GLU A 482 32.96 5.05 9.74
N VAL A 483 33.31 5.51 10.93
CA VAL A 483 32.43 6.30 11.80
C VAL A 483 33.03 7.68 12.00
N GLY A 484 32.41 8.68 11.37
CA GLY A 484 32.91 10.05 11.29
C GLY A 484 33.93 10.21 10.15
N ALA A 485 33.90 11.37 9.49
CA ALA A 485 34.74 11.61 8.32
C ALA A 485 36.24 11.54 8.63
N GLY A 486 36.97 10.79 7.81
CA GLY A 486 38.40 10.54 8.00
C GLY A 486 38.69 9.52 9.10
N GLY A 487 37.68 8.82 9.64
CA GLY A 487 37.83 7.87 10.75
C GLY A 487 38.80 6.73 10.44
N CYS A 488 39.05 6.49 9.17
CA CYS A 488 39.98 5.48 8.68
C CYS A 488 41.41 5.99 8.39
N SER A 489 41.75 7.26 8.68
CA SER A 489 43.13 7.75 8.59
C SER A 489 44.03 7.18 9.69
N ASP A 490 45.34 7.30 9.52
CA ASP A 490 46.33 6.87 10.52
C ASP A 490 47.22 8.05 10.94
N PRO A 491 47.12 8.54 12.20
CA PRO A 491 46.16 8.11 13.22
C PRO A 491 44.73 8.56 12.87
N ALA A 492 43.73 7.84 13.41
CA ALA A 492 42.33 8.24 13.28
C ALA A 492 42.08 9.55 14.07
N PRO A 493 41.26 10.49 13.57
CA PRO A 493 40.91 11.69 14.30
C PRO A 493 40.23 11.35 15.63
N ALA A 494 40.46 12.16 16.66
CA ALA A 494 39.85 11.94 17.96
C ALA A 494 38.31 11.91 17.86
N GLY A 495 37.67 10.90 18.46
CA GLY A 495 36.21 10.75 18.45
C GLY A 495 35.64 10.09 17.19
N THR A 496 36.48 9.55 16.31
CA THR A 496 36.09 8.75 15.14
C THR A 496 36.50 7.28 15.31
N ALA A 497 36.02 6.40 14.44
CA ALA A 497 36.44 5.00 14.44
C ALA A 497 36.49 4.40 13.03
N CYS A 498 37.23 3.31 12.89
CA CYS A 498 37.32 2.54 11.67
C CYS A 498 37.52 1.06 11.98
N GLN A 499 36.89 0.20 11.18
CA GLN A 499 37.18 -1.23 11.14
C GLN A 499 37.32 -1.68 9.68
N ARG A 500 38.27 -2.57 9.44
CA ARG A 500 38.48 -3.22 8.14
C ARG A 500 38.53 -4.72 8.35
N GLY A 501 38.07 -5.47 7.35
CA GLY A 501 38.17 -6.92 7.36
C GLY A 501 37.73 -7.53 6.04
N THR A 502 37.71 -8.85 6.02
CA THR A 502 37.22 -9.66 4.89
C THR A 502 36.11 -10.56 5.44
N LEU A 503 34.97 -10.56 4.78
CA LEU A 503 33.89 -11.52 4.99
C LEU A 503 34.11 -12.70 4.05
N ALA A 504 34.03 -13.93 4.56
CA ALA A 504 34.10 -15.14 3.76
C ALA A 504 32.90 -15.28 2.80
N ALA A 505 33.00 -16.19 1.85
CA ALA A 505 31.94 -16.45 0.87
C ALA A 505 30.71 -17.07 1.53
N ALA A 506 29.53 -16.71 1.04
CA ALA A 506 28.28 -17.36 1.43
C ALA A 506 28.34 -18.88 1.19
N GLY A 507 27.96 -19.66 2.21
CA GLY A 507 27.90 -21.12 2.11
C GLY A 507 29.25 -21.83 2.26
N ASP A 508 30.23 -21.19 2.90
CA ASP A 508 31.38 -21.91 3.43
C ASP A 508 30.97 -22.86 4.59
N GLN A 509 31.91 -23.64 5.12
CA GLN A 509 31.59 -24.70 6.08
C GLN A 509 30.94 -24.21 7.39
N ASP A 510 30.95 -22.89 7.65
CA ASP A 510 30.46 -22.27 8.88
C ASP A 510 29.21 -21.38 8.68
N GLY A 511 28.67 -21.29 7.46
CA GLY A 511 27.45 -20.55 7.14
C GLY A 511 27.71 -19.29 6.29
N PHE A 512 26.93 -18.24 6.50
CA PHE A 512 27.20 -16.89 5.99
C PHE A 512 28.04 -16.13 7.01
N ASP A 513 29.09 -15.48 6.52
CA ASP A 513 29.95 -14.65 7.37
C ASP A 513 29.29 -13.29 7.67
N ILE A 514 29.32 -12.91 8.94
CA ILE A 514 28.72 -11.69 9.48
C ILE A 514 29.67 -11.07 10.52
N VAL A 515 29.83 -9.75 10.45
CA VAL A 515 30.53 -8.97 11.48
C VAL A 515 29.57 -8.00 12.17
N THR A 516 29.72 -7.83 13.48
CA THR A 516 28.85 -6.97 14.31
C THR A 516 29.62 -6.00 15.22
N PRO A 517 30.53 -5.16 14.68
CA PRO A 517 31.38 -4.33 15.51
C PRO A 517 30.65 -3.23 16.29
N GLU A 518 31.12 -3.05 17.52
CA GLU A 518 30.77 -1.96 18.43
C GLU A 518 31.94 -0.98 18.53
N PHE A 519 31.63 0.31 18.63
CA PHE A 519 32.59 1.40 18.85
C PHE A 519 32.21 2.18 20.13
N PRO A 520 32.40 1.59 21.33
CA PRO A 520 32.02 2.24 22.58
C PRO A 520 32.72 3.59 22.77
N GLY A 521 31.97 4.59 23.26
CA GLY A 521 32.52 5.92 23.49
C GLY A 521 32.53 6.83 22.25
N ILE A 522 32.21 6.31 21.06
CA ILE A 522 32.09 7.08 19.83
C ILE A 522 30.67 7.65 19.70
N ARG A 523 30.57 8.94 19.39
CA ARG A 523 29.30 9.60 19.05
C ARG A 523 29.56 10.64 17.97
N THR A 524 29.43 10.23 16.71
CA THR A 524 29.67 11.08 15.54
C THR A 524 29.03 10.46 14.30
N GLY A 525 29.09 11.17 13.17
CA GLY A 525 28.63 10.72 11.87
C GLY A 525 29.30 11.51 10.75
N PRO A 526 29.03 11.20 9.47
CA PRO A 526 28.22 10.05 9.04
C PRO A 526 28.89 8.70 9.33
N VAL A 527 28.11 7.63 9.34
CA VAL A 527 28.62 6.25 9.31
C VAL A 527 28.61 5.80 7.86
N ARG A 528 29.71 5.18 7.42
CA ARG A 528 29.82 4.59 6.09
C ARG A 528 30.22 3.12 6.21
N VAL A 529 29.57 2.27 5.44
CA VAL A 529 30.02 0.90 5.17
C VAL A 529 30.30 0.81 3.68
N SER A 530 31.55 0.54 3.31
CA SER A 530 31.94 0.29 1.93
C SER A 530 32.52 -1.11 1.78
N ALA A 531 32.24 -1.76 0.67
CA ALA A 531 32.66 -3.13 0.35
C ALA A 531 33.37 -3.18 -1.01
N GLN A 532 34.24 -4.18 -1.18
CA GLN A 532 34.93 -4.46 -2.44
C GLN A 532 34.83 -5.96 -2.75
N GLY A 533 34.51 -6.29 -4.00
CA GLY A 533 34.34 -7.68 -4.45
C GLY A 533 32.89 -8.18 -4.48
N GLY A 534 31.93 -7.40 -3.99
CA GLY A 534 30.51 -7.73 -4.04
C GLY A 534 29.62 -6.76 -3.24
N GLN A 535 28.32 -6.82 -3.47
CA GLN A 535 27.32 -6.07 -2.70
C GLN A 535 27.07 -6.75 -1.35
N VAL A 536 26.86 -6.00 -0.29
CA VAL A 536 26.67 -6.54 1.06
C VAL A 536 25.29 -6.22 1.61
N ILE A 537 24.90 -6.92 2.68
CA ILE A 537 23.75 -6.52 3.51
C ILE A 537 24.33 -5.75 4.69
N ALA A 538 23.86 -4.52 4.91
CA ALA A 538 24.33 -3.71 6.01
C ALA A 538 23.18 -3.07 6.80
N ALA A 539 23.28 -3.10 8.13
CA ALA A 539 22.28 -2.55 9.05
C ALA A 539 22.97 -1.91 10.26
N GLN A 540 22.38 -0.85 10.80
CA GLN A 540 22.75 -0.31 12.10
C GLN A 540 21.70 -0.73 13.13
N ARG A 541 22.16 -1.20 14.28
CA ARG A 541 21.31 -1.64 15.39
C ARG A 541 21.56 -0.80 16.62
N VAL A 542 20.49 -0.47 17.32
CA VAL A 542 20.55 0.36 18.52
C VAL A 542 19.66 -0.23 19.60
N VAL A 543 20.23 -0.42 20.79
CA VAL A 543 19.48 -0.62 22.03
C VAL A 543 19.59 0.65 22.86
N PHE A 544 18.45 1.30 23.06
CA PHE A 544 18.34 2.53 23.84
C PHE A 544 17.12 2.44 24.75
N GLY A 545 17.36 2.53 26.07
CA GLY A 545 16.32 2.26 27.06
C GLY A 545 15.73 0.85 26.86
N PRO A 546 14.39 0.71 26.80
CA PRO A 546 13.75 -0.57 26.55
C PRO A 546 13.71 -0.99 25.08
N SER A 547 14.04 -0.07 24.15
CA SER A 547 13.87 -0.28 22.71
C SER A 547 15.06 -0.98 22.06
N PHE A 548 14.74 -1.89 21.15
CA PHE A 548 15.63 -2.36 20.09
C PHE A 548 15.16 -1.76 18.76
N GLY A 549 16.06 -1.19 17.97
CA GLY A 549 15.78 -0.74 16.61
C GLY A 549 16.84 -1.23 15.64
N GLU A 550 16.40 -1.69 14.48
CA GLU A 550 17.25 -2.02 13.32
C GLU A 550 16.89 -1.11 12.15
N THR A 551 17.91 -0.51 11.53
CA THR A 551 17.76 0.34 10.36
C THR A 551 18.71 -0.11 9.27
N ALA A 552 18.17 -0.52 8.12
CA ALA A 552 18.96 -0.86 6.94
C ALA A 552 19.82 0.32 6.46
N GLY A 553 20.96 0.01 5.85
CA GLY A 553 21.85 1.03 5.28
C GLY A 553 21.20 1.74 4.10
N TYR A 554 21.44 3.04 4.00
CA TYR A 554 20.98 3.82 2.87
C TYR A 554 22.04 3.81 1.75
N PRO A 555 21.77 3.30 0.54
CA PRO A 555 22.77 3.22 -0.51
C PRO A 555 23.34 4.59 -0.88
N ALA A 556 24.66 4.68 -1.05
CA ALA A 556 25.33 5.94 -1.42
C ALA A 556 24.79 6.54 -2.72
N VAL A 557 24.44 5.69 -3.69
CA VAL A 557 23.86 6.08 -4.98
C VAL A 557 22.45 6.66 -4.88
N ALA A 558 21.76 6.42 -3.76
CA ALA A 558 20.40 6.91 -3.52
C ALA A 558 20.36 8.21 -2.71
N LEU A 559 21.52 8.70 -2.23
CA LEU A 559 21.59 9.93 -1.45
C LEU A 559 21.00 11.11 -2.24
N ALA A 560 20.22 11.94 -1.55
CA ALA A 560 19.41 12.97 -2.19
C ALA A 560 19.62 14.34 -1.54
N ALA A 561 19.24 15.38 -2.28
CA ALA A 561 19.21 16.74 -1.75
C ALA A 561 17.91 17.04 -0.98
N SER A 562 16.88 16.19 -1.08
CA SER A 562 15.60 16.39 -0.40
C SER A 562 15.09 15.11 0.27
N TYR A 563 14.68 15.23 1.53
CA TYR A 563 14.15 14.14 2.36
C TYR A 563 12.89 14.57 3.08
N HIS A 564 11.90 13.69 3.14
CA HIS A 564 10.58 13.99 3.66
C HIS A 564 10.07 12.97 4.69
N TRP A 565 9.28 13.45 5.64
CA TRP A 565 8.52 12.63 6.59
C TRP A 565 7.10 13.18 6.75
N THR A 566 6.15 12.33 7.14
CA THR A 566 4.74 12.72 7.24
C THR A 566 4.47 13.68 8.41
N TRP A 567 5.32 13.72 9.45
CA TRP A 567 5.05 14.46 10.67
C TRP A 567 6.28 14.74 11.55
N TYR A 568 6.10 15.65 12.50
CA TYR A 568 6.99 15.94 13.62
C TYR A 568 6.18 16.20 14.88
N ASP A 569 6.67 15.75 16.04
CA ASP A 569 6.07 16.09 17.33
C ASP A 569 7.10 16.15 18.46
N GLN A 570 7.28 17.34 18.99
CA GLN A 570 7.97 17.60 20.25
C GLN A 570 7.16 18.58 21.11
N LEU A 571 5.83 18.51 20.99
CA LEU A 571 4.87 19.27 21.80
C LEU A 571 4.02 18.35 22.67
N SER A 572 3.74 17.13 22.23
CA SER A 572 2.93 16.17 22.98
C SER A 572 3.66 15.64 24.22
N PRO A 573 2.94 15.37 25.32
CA PRO A 573 3.52 14.71 26.49
C PRO A 573 4.17 13.37 26.11
N GLY A 574 5.35 13.11 26.67
CA GLY A 574 6.09 11.87 26.41
C GLY A 574 6.82 11.82 25.06
N MET A 575 6.57 12.76 24.14
CA MET A 575 7.20 12.81 22.83
C MET A 575 8.51 13.61 22.84
N LYS A 576 9.57 13.02 22.28
CA LYS A 576 10.74 13.75 21.77
C LYS A 576 10.95 13.37 20.33
N ASN A 577 11.45 14.30 19.54
CA ASN A 577 11.66 14.07 18.12
C ASN A 577 12.84 14.92 17.65
N TRP A 578 13.64 14.40 16.74
CA TRP A 578 14.70 15.16 16.11
C TRP A 578 14.97 14.63 14.71
N VAL A 579 15.37 15.56 13.86
CA VAL A 579 15.87 15.25 12.52
C VAL A 579 17.38 15.11 12.64
N LEU A 580 17.95 14.18 11.91
CA LEU A 580 19.39 13.98 11.80
C LEU A 580 19.78 14.25 10.35
N VAL A 581 20.79 15.09 10.15
CA VAL A 581 21.31 15.42 8.82
C VAL A 581 22.82 15.26 8.87
N ALA A 582 23.38 14.49 7.95
CA ALA A 582 24.82 14.37 7.78
C ALA A 582 25.23 14.64 6.34
N ASN A 583 26.39 15.26 6.17
CA ASN A 583 26.98 15.58 4.89
C ASN A 583 28.10 14.57 4.59
N PRO A 584 27.84 13.51 3.79
CA PRO A 584 28.87 12.58 3.36
C PRO A 584 29.74 13.13 2.22
N GLY A 585 29.38 14.28 1.65
CA GLY A 585 30.07 14.89 0.52
C GLY A 585 31.40 15.57 0.89
N PRO A 586 32.24 15.87 -0.12
CA PRO A 586 33.57 16.42 0.08
C PRO A 586 33.59 17.95 0.33
N GLY A 587 32.45 18.63 0.22
CA GLY A 587 32.33 20.08 0.38
C GLY A 587 31.18 20.46 1.30
N ASP A 588 31.19 21.70 1.77
CA ASP A 588 30.13 22.23 2.61
C ASP A 588 28.79 22.25 1.88
N VAL A 589 27.72 21.88 2.58
CA VAL A 589 26.35 21.95 2.07
C VAL A 589 25.56 22.98 2.86
N THR A 590 24.61 23.64 2.20
CA THR A 590 23.61 24.45 2.88
C THR A 590 22.31 23.69 2.93
N TYR A 591 21.68 23.56 4.10
CA TYR A 591 20.40 22.88 4.25
C TYR A 591 19.36 23.70 5.03
N THR A 592 18.09 23.41 4.79
CA THR A 592 16.93 23.97 5.48
C THR A 592 16.06 22.84 5.97
N VAL A 593 15.50 22.97 7.18
CA VAL A 593 14.42 22.11 7.66
C VAL A 593 13.12 22.91 7.64
N THR A 594 12.04 22.34 7.11
CA THR A 594 10.70 22.90 7.23
C THR A 594 9.74 21.89 7.86
N ILE A 595 8.74 22.41 8.58
CA ILE A 595 7.63 21.65 9.14
C ILE A 595 6.34 22.36 8.73
N ASN A 596 5.46 21.68 7.98
CA ASN A 596 4.26 22.27 7.38
C ASN A 596 4.61 23.54 6.58
N GLY A 597 5.68 23.45 5.78
CA GLY A 597 6.21 24.52 4.92
C GLY A 597 6.87 25.71 5.65
N ALA A 598 6.88 25.72 6.98
CA ALA A 598 7.52 26.77 7.77
C ALA A 598 8.88 26.31 8.29
N ALA A 599 9.92 27.12 8.12
CA ALA A 599 11.23 26.83 8.70
C ALA A 599 11.25 27.18 10.20
N PRO A 600 11.59 26.24 11.09
CA PRO A 600 11.84 26.54 12.50
C PRO A 600 12.97 27.57 12.66
N ALA A 601 12.89 28.38 13.73
CA ALA A 601 13.86 29.44 13.97
C ALA A 601 15.30 28.90 14.00
N GLY A 602 16.18 29.48 13.19
CA GLY A 602 17.60 29.11 13.13
C GLY A 602 17.93 27.89 12.26
N TYR A 603 16.97 27.32 11.52
CA TYR A 603 17.19 26.16 10.65
C TYR A 603 16.79 26.40 9.18
N ARG A 604 16.94 27.66 8.75
CA ARG A 604 16.93 28.05 7.34
C ARG A 604 18.37 28.32 6.89
N ASN A 605 18.76 27.72 5.77
CA ASN A 605 20.06 27.88 5.12
C ASN A 605 21.26 27.70 6.07
N ARG A 606 21.26 26.61 6.83
CA ARG A 606 22.36 26.23 7.72
C ARG A 606 23.50 25.62 6.92
N VAL A 607 24.72 26.06 7.19
CA VAL A 607 25.92 25.48 6.60
C VAL A 607 26.32 24.26 7.42
N LEU A 608 26.44 23.12 6.76
CA LEU A 608 26.92 21.86 7.31
C LEU A 608 28.22 21.49 6.58
N ALA A 609 29.33 21.48 7.33
CA ALA A 609 30.64 21.23 6.75
C ALA A 609 30.76 19.83 6.13
N ALA A 610 31.71 19.64 5.22
CA ALA A 610 32.05 18.32 4.68
C ALA A 610 32.31 17.30 5.80
N GLY A 611 31.65 16.14 5.74
CA GLY A 611 31.80 15.09 6.75
C GLY A 611 31.17 15.38 8.12
N ALA A 612 30.47 16.52 8.28
CA ALA A 612 29.82 16.88 9.53
C ALA A 612 28.37 16.38 9.60
N MET A 613 27.81 16.42 10.80
CA MET A 613 26.43 16.04 11.07
C MET A 613 25.80 16.96 12.12
N GLU A 614 24.48 17.18 12.03
CA GLU A 614 23.68 17.90 13.03
C GLU A 614 22.41 17.08 13.42
N THR A 615 21.98 17.19 14.68
CA THR A 615 20.72 16.60 15.20
C THR A 615 19.71 17.67 15.64
N PRO A 616 19.17 18.48 14.72
CA PRO A 616 18.22 19.53 15.07
C PRO A 616 16.97 19.02 15.80
N THR A 617 16.56 19.76 16.84
CA THR A 617 15.33 19.53 17.60
C THR A 617 14.46 20.79 17.58
N PHE A 618 13.14 20.63 17.62
CA PHE A 618 12.17 21.72 17.48
C PHE A 618 11.10 21.64 18.58
N PRO A 619 11.45 21.93 19.85
CA PRO A 619 10.49 21.93 20.95
C PRO A 619 9.27 22.81 20.66
N GLY A 620 8.08 22.31 20.99
CA GLY A 620 6.82 23.03 20.80
C GLY A 620 6.18 22.87 19.42
N TRP A 621 6.82 22.15 18.49
CA TRP A 621 6.24 21.83 17.19
C TRP A 621 5.45 20.52 17.23
N ARG A 622 4.27 20.51 16.59
CA ARG A 622 3.48 19.32 16.26
C ARG A 622 2.77 19.54 14.93
N SER A 623 3.38 19.13 13.84
CA SER A 623 2.82 19.31 12.50
C SER A 623 3.57 18.48 11.47
N GLY A 624 3.16 18.55 10.20
CA GLY A 624 3.78 17.86 9.08
C GLY A 624 3.21 18.36 7.75
N PRO A 625 3.83 18.02 6.61
CA PRO A 625 5.03 17.19 6.48
C PRO A 625 6.30 17.89 6.99
N VAL A 626 7.34 17.10 7.23
CA VAL A 626 8.71 17.57 7.49
C VAL A 626 9.51 17.43 6.21
N GLU A 627 10.33 18.42 5.91
CA GLU A 627 11.24 18.41 4.77
C GLU A 627 12.63 18.87 5.19
N VAL A 628 13.66 18.17 4.72
CA VAL A 628 15.04 18.63 4.70
C VAL A 628 15.41 18.87 3.24
N THR A 629 15.76 20.10 2.88
CA THR A 629 16.27 20.46 1.54
C THR A 629 17.72 20.92 1.68
N ALA A 630 18.62 20.41 0.85
CA ALA A 630 20.05 20.71 0.85
C ALA A 630 20.55 21.16 -0.53
N SER A 631 21.69 21.82 -0.58
CA SER A 631 22.32 22.28 -1.82
C SER A 631 23.08 21.18 -2.60
N ALA A 632 23.23 20.00 -1.99
CA ALA A 632 23.86 18.81 -2.58
C ALA A 632 23.36 17.57 -1.81
N PRO A 633 23.63 16.34 -2.30
CA PRO A 633 23.23 15.12 -1.62
C PRO A 633 23.73 15.04 -0.16
N VAL A 634 22.81 14.73 0.74
CA VAL A 634 23.02 14.47 2.16
C VAL A 634 22.42 13.12 2.53
N ILE A 635 22.58 12.67 3.78
CA ILE A 635 21.74 11.62 4.37
C ILE A 635 20.95 12.22 5.52
N ALA A 636 19.66 11.87 5.61
CA ALA A 636 18.82 12.31 6.71
C ALA A 636 17.87 11.21 7.22
N SER A 637 17.71 11.17 8.55
CA SER A 637 16.75 10.32 9.26
C SER A 637 15.98 11.14 10.29
N GLN A 638 14.86 10.62 10.76
CA GLN A 638 14.12 11.17 11.89
C GLN A 638 14.09 10.15 13.00
N ARG A 639 14.37 10.57 14.23
CA ARG A 639 14.27 9.73 15.42
C ARG A 639 13.19 10.28 16.34
N VAL A 640 12.32 9.38 16.79
CA VAL A 640 11.19 9.69 17.69
C VAL A 640 11.35 8.89 18.97
N LEU A 641 11.11 9.52 20.12
CA LEU A 641 10.92 8.83 21.39
C LEU A 641 9.51 9.07 21.90
N PHE A 642 8.84 8.01 22.33
CA PHE A 642 7.57 8.04 23.04
C PHE A 642 7.72 7.26 24.35
N ASN A 643 7.51 7.92 25.49
CA ASN A 643 7.59 7.29 26.82
C ASN A 643 8.89 6.49 27.07
N GLY A 644 10.00 6.88 26.45
CA GLY A 644 11.31 6.23 26.59
C GLY A 644 11.63 5.17 25.55
N TYR A 645 10.66 4.77 24.72
CA TYR A 645 10.86 3.92 23.56
C TYR A 645 11.24 4.77 22.35
N PHE A 646 12.18 4.32 21.52
CA PHE A 646 12.57 5.03 20.30
C PHE A 646 12.31 4.22 19.04
N ASN A 647 12.15 4.93 17.93
CA ASN A 647 12.21 4.42 16.55
C ASN A 647 12.99 5.43 15.69
N GLU A 648 13.67 4.95 14.64
CA GLU A 648 14.41 5.77 13.68
C GLU A 648 14.03 5.39 12.25
N VAL A 649 13.72 6.40 11.43
CA VAL A 649 13.20 6.22 10.07
C VAL A 649 13.98 7.10 9.10
N SER A 650 14.54 6.50 8.05
CA SER A 650 15.14 7.22 6.93
C SER A 650 14.11 8.08 6.21
N GLY A 651 14.51 9.23 5.69
CA GLY A 651 13.61 10.11 4.95
C GLY A 651 13.15 9.50 3.63
N THR A 652 11.92 9.81 3.23
CA THR A 652 11.41 9.49 1.89
C THR A 652 11.97 10.49 0.88
N VAL A 653 12.58 9.98 -0.18
CA VAL A 653 12.97 10.78 -1.35
C VAL A 653 11.85 10.69 -2.36
N LEU A 654 11.34 11.84 -2.79
CA LEU A 654 10.35 11.96 -3.85
C LEU A 654 11.09 12.18 -5.16
N SER A 655 10.52 11.78 -6.30
CA SER A 655 11.15 12.09 -7.58
C SER A 655 11.18 13.61 -7.77
N GLU A 656 12.25 14.11 -8.39
CA GLU A 656 12.27 15.51 -8.81
C GLU A 656 11.17 15.66 -9.86
N GLU A 657 10.06 16.34 -9.52
CA GLU A 657 9.02 16.68 -10.49
C GLU A 657 9.69 17.40 -11.67
N GLY A 658 9.74 16.72 -12.83
CA GLY A 658 10.33 17.22 -14.07
C GLY A 658 9.52 18.31 -14.75
#